data_AF-A0A8C9DSA9-F1
#
_entry.id   AF-A0A8C9DSA9-F1
#
_cell.length_a   1.000
_cell.length_b   1.000
_cell.length_c   1.000
_cell.angle_alpha   90.00
_cell.angle_beta   90.00
_cell.angle_gamma   90.00
#
_symmetry.space_group_name_H-M   'P 1'
#
loop_
_entity.id
_entity.type
_entity.pdbx_description
1 polymer ?
#
loop_
_entity_poly.entity_id
_entity_poly.type
_entity_poly.pdbx_seq_one_letter_code
_entity_poly.pdbx_strand_id
1 'polypeptide(L)'
;MVGWGVAVLCVWASCCAAAGQLEYSVPEETERGVAIGNVAADLKLPAATLSLRNFRFLSSHSEVYFGVDLAGGSLMVREPADRERLCGTKAACVLTYDLVLEDPLELHKMRVHVLDTNDNSPLFPAGDVELHIPEFLTPGARFTLPNAQDADEGSNAVLSYSLSPSQHFRLDMGSRVDGSQYPELVLEKMLDRERRATHLLVLTARDGGLPARSGDAQVTVIVVDTNDNAPVFERSVYRTKVPETAPNGTVLFRVQASDPDEGSNGEVWYSLSKSTQAELRHRFQVHPKSGEVRVAAALGPPETLLEAYIEARDEGAFSLASTAKLLVEVTDVNNHAPEVNFLSLSSLVPEDAAPGTVIALFTVKDEDLGSNGRVLCGMSSGGPFKLRASFDNYYSLLIDGPLDREQISEYQVLITASDGGLPPLSTRRTITVTLADVNDNTPSFSQPQQELFVAENNAPGASLGRVFAQDPDLGKNGLVCYELLDIFSEGPPASSLVAVESFSGAITAKTSFDFERLRGFHFQVEGRDGGIPPRSATVTVNLIVVDRNGNAPVILFPLPRNGSVAVEIVPRSARAGHLVTKVVAEDADSGSNAWLSYHISQASDSSLFRISTNMGELRTARLVLPTDAVKQRVVVVVQDHGDPPLSSSVILGVLLSNFAPQVLPDFEDVWEPGEKLSAQNLYLVIALACISFLFLGCLLFFICIKLSQSPRCCSQSCCHPPENLRYGRKMASNPCMTSATIDVTTVERLSQTYLYRASLGVGSDNNSLLLCREYNAADLRNLASGVGLNLPISRIQIRNRKGDHANVNAMPRQPNPDWRYSASLRAGMHSSVHLEEAGILRAGPGGPDQQWPTVSSATPEPEAGEVSPPVGAGVNSNSWTFKYGPGNPKQSGPGELPDKFIIPGSPAIISIRQEPTNSQIDKSDFITFGKKEETKKKKKKKKGNKTQEKKEKGNSTTDNSDQ
;
A
#
# COMPACT_ATOMS: atom_id res chain seq x y z
N MET A 1 -94.38 54.31 44.41
CA MET A 1 -95.36 53.28 44.79
C MET A 1 -95.03 52.96 46.25
N VAL A 2 -95.89 53.18 47.26
CA VAL A 2 -97.17 52.46 47.51
C VAL A 2 -96.93 50.95 47.48
N GLY A 3 -96.94 50.23 48.60
CA GLY A 3 -97.15 50.62 50.01
C GLY A 3 -97.15 49.38 50.91
N TRP A 4 -97.80 49.46 52.08
CA TRP A 4 -98.00 48.38 53.07
C TRP A 4 -96.75 47.91 53.82
N GLY A 5 -96.56 48.45 55.03
CA GLY A 5 -95.76 47.80 56.08
C GLY A 5 -96.64 46.90 56.95
N VAL A 6 -96.14 45.73 57.35
CA VAL A 6 -96.83 44.82 58.27
C VAL A 6 -96.23 45.00 59.67
N ALA A 7 -96.96 45.66 60.55
CA ALA A 7 -96.58 45.77 61.96
C ALA A 7 -96.95 44.47 62.70
N VAL A 8 -95.95 43.66 63.06
CA VAL A 8 -96.16 42.46 63.88
C VAL A 8 -96.35 42.88 65.34
N LEU A 9 -97.61 42.95 65.76
CA LEU A 9 -98.02 43.44 67.07
C LEU A 9 -98.07 42.26 68.06
N CYS A 10 -96.93 41.93 68.67
CA CYS A 10 -96.79 40.83 69.63
C CYS A 10 -97.50 41.12 70.96
N VAL A 11 -98.81 40.82 71.01
CA VAL A 11 -99.60 40.86 72.25
C VAL A 11 -99.19 39.70 73.16
N TRP A 12 -98.38 39.98 74.18
CA TRP A 12 -98.12 39.05 75.27
C TRP A 12 -99.34 38.95 76.19
N ALA A 13 -100.03 37.82 76.14
CA ALA A 13 -101.14 37.52 77.04
C ALA A 13 -100.61 37.13 78.43
N SER A 14 -100.78 38.02 79.41
CA SER A 14 -100.41 37.77 80.81
C SER A 14 -101.28 36.68 81.43
N CYS A 15 -100.69 35.63 82.00
CA CYS A 15 -101.37 34.76 82.96
C CYS A 15 -100.40 34.06 83.93
N CYS A 16 -100.74 34.09 85.22
CA CYS A 16 -100.25 33.28 86.34
C CYS A 16 -98.74 33.22 86.65
N ALA A 17 -98.43 33.64 87.89
CA ALA A 17 -97.09 33.70 88.47
C ALA A 17 -96.37 32.35 88.59
N ALA A 18 -95.09 32.35 88.22
CA ALA A 18 -94.04 31.54 88.86
C ALA A 18 -93.20 32.43 89.80
N ALA A 19 -92.28 31.84 90.58
CA ALA A 19 -91.49 32.57 91.57
C ALA A 19 -90.55 33.62 90.93
N GLY A 20 -90.30 34.72 91.64
CA GLY A 20 -89.60 35.89 91.10
C GLY A 20 -88.13 35.66 90.78
N GLN A 21 -87.80 35.71 89.49
CA GLN A 21 -86.44 35.87 88.97
C GLN A 21 -86.48 36.98 87.92
N LEU A 22 -85.62 37.99 88.08
CA LEU A 22 -85.49 39.10 87.14
C LEU A 22 -84.59 38.69 86.00
N GLU A 23 -84.94 39.05 84.76
CA GLU A 23 -84.14 38.78 83.58
C GLU A 23 -84.01 40.04 82.74
N TYR A 24 -82.77 40.41 82.45
CA TYR A 24 -82.42 41.50 81.54
C TYR A 24 -81.52 40.97 80.44
N SER A 25 -81.57 41.61 79.28
CA SER A 25 -80.69 41.34 78.15
C SER A 25 -79.99 42.62 77.72
N VAL A 26 -78.68 42.57 77.53
CA VAL A 26 -77.86 43.72 77.11
C VAL A 26 -76.85 43.26 76.07
N PRO A 27 -76.65 44.00 74.96
CA PRO A 27 -75.51 43.74 74.07
C PRO A 27 -74.19 43.88 74.83
N GLU A 28 -73.20 43.08 74.44
CA GLU A 28 -71.82 43.33 74.84
C GLU A 28 -71.30 44.68 74.33
N GLU A 29 -70.15 45.11 74.88
CA GLU A 29 -69.52 46.40 74.62
C GLU A 29 -70.42 47.65 74.72
N THR A 30 -71.59 47.51 75.36
CA THR A 30 -72.51 48.62 75.63
C THR A 30 -71.84 49.70 76.49
N GLU A 31 -71.97 50.96 76.07
CA GLU A 31 -71.31 52.09 76.72
C GLU A 31 -71.63 52.23 78.23
N ARG A 32 -70.61 52.66 78.98
CA ARG A 32 -70.70 52.91 80.41
C ARG A 32 -71.76 53.98 80.73
N GLY A 33 -72.69 53.63 81.63
CA GLY A 33 -73.77 54.50 82.09
C GLY A 33 -75.10 54.31 81.35
N VAL A 34 -75.16 53.46 80.32
CA VAL A 34 -76.42 53.06 79.68
C VAL A 34 -77.30 52.30 80.68
N ALA A 35 -78.60 52.66 80.74
CA ALA A 35 -79.60 51.99 81.56
C ALA A 35 -80.29 50.85 80.78
N ILE A 36 -80.33 49.65 81.37
CA ILE A 36 -80.81 48.40 80.74
C ILE A 36 -82.30 48.16 81.03
N GLY A 37 -82.75 48.46 82.26
CA GLY A 37 -84.11 48.20 82.74
C GLY A 37 -84.31 48.75 84.16
N ASN A 38 -85.51 48.66 84.74
CA ASN A 38 -85.82 49.28 86.04
C ASN A 38 -86.18 48.26 87.13
N VAL A 39 -85.16 47.85 87.86
CA VAL A 39 -85.22 46.85 88.94
C VAL A 39 -86.24 47.21 90.02
N ALA A 40 -86.41 48.50 90.34
CA ALA A 40 -87.45 48.91 91.28
C ALA A 40 -88.86 48.62 90.73
N ALA A 41 -89.16 49.09 89.52
CA ALA A 41 -90.46 48.92 88.86
C ALA A 41 -90.80 47.44 88.61
N ASP A 42 -89.83 46.63 88.19
CA ASP A 42 -90.04 45.21 87.89
C ASP A 42 -90.20 44.37 89.17
N LEU A 43 -89.57 44.77 90.29
CA LEU A 43 -89.90 44.28 91.64
C LEU A 43 -91.20 44.87 92.22
N LYS A 44 -91.87 45.79 91.50
CA LYS A 44 -93.08 46.52 91.91
C LYS A 44 -92.90 47.39 93.16
N LEU A 45 -91.68 47.89 93.36
CA LEU A 45 -91.30 48.79 94.44
C LEU A 45 -91.12 50.23 93.92
N PRO A 46 -91.52 51.26 94.69
CA PRO A 46 -91.11 52.63 94.40
C PRO A 46 -89.57 52.77 94.46
N ALA A 47 -88.95 53.52 93.56
CA ALA A 47 -87.48 53.65 93.53
C ALA A 47 -86.87 54.11 94.88
N ALA A 48 -87.50 55.09 95.54
CA ALA A 48 -87.11 55.57 96.87
C ALA A 48 -87.14 54.48 97.97
N THR A 49 -87.90 53.39 97.77
CA THR A 49 -87.95 52.26 98.69
C THR A 49 -86.65 51.44 98.67
N LEU A 50 -85.89 51.44 97.57
CA LEU A 50 -84.58 50.74 97.51
C LEU A 50 -83.58 51.36 98.50
N SER A 51 -83.49 52.68 98.54
CA SER A 51 -82.61 53.40 99.49
C SER A 51 -83.09 53.28 100.94
N LEU A 52 -84.41 53.21 101.17
CA LEU A 52 -84.99 53.04 102.52
C LEU A 52 -84.81 51.62 103.08
N ARG A 53 -84.62 50.62 102.22
CA ARG A 53 -84.54 49.19 102.60
C ARG A 53 -83.15 48.58 102.41
N ASN A 54 -82.10 49.42 102.47
CA ASN A 54 -80.69 49.03 102.41
C ASN A 54 -80.36 48.06 101.25
N PHE A 55 -80.88 48.35 100.05
CA PHE A 55 -80.73 47.48 98.88
C PHE A 55 -79.25 47.16 98.58
N ARG A 56 -78.92 45.86 98.50
CA ARG A 56 -77.57 45.38 98.17
C ARG A 56 -77.59 44.62 96.85
N PHE A 57 -76.64 44.95 95.98
CA PHE A 57 -76.41 44.34 94.69
C PHE A 57 -75.14 43.48 94.77
N LEU A 58 -75.27 42.15 94.73
CA LEU A 58 -74.15 41.22 94.91
C LEU A 58 -73.86 40.46 93.61
N SER A 59 -72.60 40.40 93.22
CA SER A 59 -72.08 39.68 92.05
C SER A 59 -71.45 38.36 92.48
N SER A 60 -71.64 37.29 91.68
CA SER A 60 -70.80 36.08 91.78
C SER A 60 -69.42 36.23 91.13
N HIS A 61 -69.16 37.35 90.44
CA HIS A 61 -67.95 37.63 89.68
C HIS A 61 -67.14 38.76 90.35
N SER A 62 -65.81 38.72 90.22
CA SER A 62 -64.90 39.71 90.82
C SER A 62 -64.97 41.09 90.17
N GLU A 63 -65.24 41.15 88.86
CA GLU A 63 -65.52 42.37 88.11
C GLU A 63 -67.03 42.66 88.12
N VAL A 64 -67.42 43.95 88.11
CA VAL A 64 -68.78 44.40 88.44
C VAL A 64 -69.35 45.21 87.27
N TYR A 65 -69.57 44.52 86.15
CA TYR A 65 -70.04 45.07 84.86
C TYR A 65 -71.35 45.87 84.96
N PHE A 66 -72.26 45.49 85.87
CA PHE A 66 -73.54 46.17 86.06
C PHE A 66 -73.73 46.61 87.52
N GLY A 67 -74.60 47.60 87.73
CA GLY A 67 -75.07 47.97 89.06
C GLY A 67 -76.31 48.85 89.00
N VAL A 68 -77.11 48.84 90.06
CA VAL A 68 -78.38 49.58 90.13
C VAL A 68 -78.14 51.00 90.67
N ASP A 69 -78.73 52.00 90.01
CA ASP A 69 -78.90 53.34 90.57
C ASP A 69 -79.98 53.32 91.65
N LEU A 70 -79.63 53.75 92.86
CA LEU A 70 -80.53 53.78 94.02
C LEU A 70 -81.50 54.96 93.99
N ALA A 71 -81.30 55.96 93.12
CA ALA A 71 -82.20 57.12 93.00
C ALA A 71 -83.39 56.84 92.07
N GLY A 72 -83.13 56.32 90.86
CA GLY A 72 -84.14 55.97 89.85
C GLY A 72 -84.56 54.49 89.83
N GLY A 73 -83.78 53.59 90.46
CA GLY A 73 -84.06 52.15 90.46
C GLY A 73 -83.61 51.40 89.21
N SER A 74 -82.86 52.05 88.31
CA SER A 74 -82.46 51.49 87.02
C SER A 74 -81.17 50.66 87.13
N LEU A 75 -81.13 49.50 86.47
CA LEU A 75 -79.89 48.76 86.22
C LEU A 75 -79.07 49.50 85.17
N MET A 76 -77.80 49.79 85.44
CA MET A 76 -76.91 50.50 84.52
C MET A 76 -75.59 49.74 84.31
N VAL A 77 -75.00 49.91 83.12
CA VAL A 77 -73.64 49.45 82.80
C VAL A 77 -72.61 50.28 83.58
N ARG A 78 -71.73 49.60 84.30
CA ARG A 78 -70.60 50.18 85.04
C ARG A 78 -69.29 50.06 84.30
N GLU A 79 -69.08 48.92 83.65
CA GLU A 79 -67.92 48.58 82.82
C GLU A 79 -68.45 47.71 81.67
N PRO A 80 -67.99 47.92 80.41
CA PRO A 80 -68.38 47.06 79.30
C PRO A 80 -68.09 45.59 79.61
N ALA A 81 -68.99 44.71 79.16
CA ALA A 81 -68.82 43.27 79.29
C ALA A 81 -68.50 42.71 77.91
N ASP A 82 -67.30 42.13 77.79
CA ASP A 82 -66.75 41.41 76.63
C ASP A 82 -67.14 39.92 76.77
N ARG A 83 -67.91 39.39 75.82
CA ARG A 83 -68.53 38.05 75.91
C ARG A 83 -67.53 36.96 75.59
N GLU A 84 -66.59 37.16 74.67
CA GLU A 84 -65.60 36.18 74.25
C GLU A 84 -64.65 35.85 75.41
N ARG A 85 -64.24 36.86 76.19
CA ARG A 85 -63.40 36.72 77.38
C ARG A 85 -64.14 36.13 78.57
N LEU A 86 -65.43 36.45 78.75
CA LEU A 86 -66.25 35.97 79.86
C LEU A 86 -66.79 34.54 79.66
N CYS A 87 -67.22 34.26 78.43
CA CYS A 87 -68.01 33.09 78.09
C CYS A 87 -67.37 32.27 76.97
N GLY A 88 -66.74 32.92 75.98
CA GLY A 88 -66.18 32.27 74.80
C GLY A 88 -67.26 31.57 73.98
N THR A 89 -66.96 30.40 73.43
CA THR A 89 -67.88 29.61 72.59
C THR A 89 -69.02 28.90 73.35
N LYS A 90 -69.43 29.41 74.52
CA LYS A 90 -70.58 28.89 75.30
C LYS A 90 -71.88 29.49 74.77
N ALA A 91 -72.79 28.63 74.32
CA ALA A 91 -74.08 28.94 73.68
C ALA A 91 -75.13 29.76 74.50
N ALA A 92 -74.73 30.41 75.60
CA ALA A 92 -75.50 31.39 76.37
C ALA A 92 -74.58 32.07 77.39
N CYS A 93 -74.29 33.37 77.21
CA CYS A 93 -73.55 34.15 78.20
C CYS A 93 -74.49 34.80 79.23
N VAL A 94 -74.46 34.32 80.48
CA VAL A 94 -75.40 34.72 81.53
C VAL A 94 -74.67 35.02 82.83
N LEU A 95 -74.74 36.28 83.26
CA LEU A 95 -74.17 36.77 84.52
C LEU A 95 -75.24 36.79 85.60
N THR A 96 -74.95 36.20 86.75
CA THR A 96 -75.90 36.08 87.88
C THR A 96 -75.60 37.04 89.01
N TYR A 97 -76.65 37.72 89.49
CA TYR A 97 -76.59 38.66 90.59
C TYR A 97 -77.67 38.34 91.63
N ASP A 98 -77.32 38.46 92.91
CA ASP A 98 -78.22 38.30 94.04
C ASP A 98 -78.57 39.69 94.61
N LEU A 99 -79.87 39.98 94.70
CA LEU A 99 -80.40 41.27 95.15
C LEU A 99 -81.02 41.10 96.54
N VAL A 100 -80.54 41.87 97.52
CA VAL A 100 -81.00 41.79 98.92
C VAL A 100 -81.70 43.08 99.30
N LEU A 101 -82.89 42.98 99.92
CA LEU A 101 -83.57 44.08 100.59
C LEU A 101 -83.80 43.70 102.06
N GLU A 102 -83.65 44.65 102.96
CA GLU A 102 -83.88 44.45 104.40
C GLU A 102 -85.28 44.97 104.80
N ASP A 103 -85.78 44.53 105.96
CA ASP A 103 -87.05 44.94 106.58
C ASP A 103 -88.29 45.04 105.65
N PRO A 104 -88.98 43.92 105.35
CA PRO A 104 -88.67 42.53 105.71
C PRO A 104 -87.53 41.96 104.84
N LEU A 105 -86.74 41.00 105.33
CA LEU A 105 -85.63 40.46 104.54
C LEU A 105 -86.13 39.71 103.29
N GLU A 106 -85.75 40.20 102.11
CA GLU A 106 -86.06 39.64 100.79
C GLU A 106 -84.78 39.36 100.00
N LEU A 107 -84.78 38.25 99.24
CA LEU A 107 -83.72 37.87 98.33
C LEU A 107 -84.32 37.56 96.96
N HIS A 108 -83.94 38.34 95.94
CA HIS A 108 -84.37 38.16 94.56
C HIS A 108 -83.17 37.83 93.68
N LYS A 109 -83.30 36.87 92.76
CA LYS A 109 -82.23 36.57 91.79
C LYS A 109 -82.43 37.36 90.50
N MET A 110 -81.33 37.85 89.94
CA MET A 110 -81.30 38.54 88.65
C MET A 110 -80.32 37.84 87.70
N ARG A 111 -80.76 37.59 86.46
CA ARG A 111 -79.91 37.17 85.34
C ARG A 111 -79.74 38.34 84.38
N VAL A 112 -78.51 38.60 83.98
CA VAL A 112 -78.21 39.46 82.82
C VAL A 112 -77.66 38.58 81.72
N HIS A 113 -78.41 38.48 80.64
CA HIS A 113 -77.98 37.82 79.41
C HIS A 113 -77.15 38.82 78.62
N VAL A 114 -75.86 38.52 78.44
CA VAL A 114 -74.99 39.27 77.53
C VAL A 114 -75.27 38.75 76.12
N LEU A 115 -75.72 39.64 75.25
CA LEU A 115 -76.06 39.32 73.86
C LEU A 115 -74.87 39.57 72.95
N ASP A 116 -74.58 38.56 72.14
CA ASP A 116 -73.53 38.54 71.13
C ASP A 116 -73.66 39.68 70.12
N THR A 117 -72.54 40.36 69.83
CA THR A 117 -72.44 41.44 68.84
C THR A 117 -71.33 41.12 67.84
N ASN A 118 -71.48 41.52 66.57
CA ASN A 118 -70.55 41.16 65.49
C ASN A 118 -69.24 42.00 65.51
N ASP A 119 -68.53 41.91 66.63
CA ASP A 119 -67.41 42.75 67.05
C ASP A 119 -66.03 42.15 66.67
N ASN A 120 -65.94 40.83 66.50
CA ASN A 120 -64.78 40.16 65.90
C ASN A 120 -64.92 40.07 64.37
N SER A 121 -64.11 39.22 63.73
CA SER A 121 -64.09 39.05 62.27
C SER A 121 -63.45 37.73 61.89
N PRO A 122 -63.81 37.13 60.73
CA PRO A 122 -63.26 35.85 60.31
C PRO A 122 -61.75 35.92 60.15
N LEU A 123 -61.00 35.08 60.88
CA LEU A 123 -59.54 34.99 60.81
C LEU A 123 -59.11 33.62 60.30
N PHE A 124 -58.16 33.56 59.36
CA PHE A 124 -57.52 32.31 58.96
C PHE A 124 -56.29 32.03 59.86
N PRO A 125 -56.34 31.06 60.80
CA PRO A 125 -55.24 30.84 61.74
C PRO A 125 -53.99 30.24 61.10
N ALA A 126 -54.14 29.67 59.88
CA ALA A 126 -53.05 29.17 59.07
C ALA A 126 -52.32 30.27 58.27
N GLY A 127 -52.89 31.47 58.16
CA GLY A 127 -52.41 32.51 57.26
C GLY A 127 -52.58 32.15 55.78
N ASP A 128 -51.66 32.65 54.95
CA ASP A 128 -51.61 32.39 53.51
C ASP A 128 -51.23 30.93 53.21
N VAL A 129 -51.74 30.42 52.09
CA VAL A 129 -51.71 28.99 51.73
C VAL A 129 -50.93 28.79 50.44
N GLU A 130 -49.86 27.99 50.49
CA GLU A 130 -49.10 27.56 49.32
C GLU A 130 -49.52 26.14 48.90
N LEU A 131 -49.89 25.97 47.63
CA LEU A 131 -50.32 24.68 47.06
C LEU A 131 -49.45 24.32 45.85
N HIS A 132 -48.68 23.25 45.96
CA HIS A 132 -47.96 22.66 44.84
C HIS A 132 -48.88 21.69 44.08
N ILE A 133 -49.28 22.05 42.86
CA ILE A 133 -50.26 21.30 42.07
C ILE A 133 -49.63 20.91 40.71
N PRO A 134 -49.37 19.62 40.42
CA PRO A 134 -48.81 19.23 39.13
C PRO A 134 -49.83 19.32 38.00
N GLU A 135 -49.36 19.67 36.80
CA GLU A 135 -50.25 20.07 35.70
C GLU A 135 -50.98 18.94 34.98
N PHE A 136 -50.44 17.73 35.02
CA PHE A 136 -51.08 16.53 34.46
C PHE A 136 -52.43 16.18 35.12
N LEU A 137 -52.81 16.87 36.20
CA LEU A 137 -54.06 16.63 36.92
C LEU A 137 -55.29 17.04 36.09
N THR A 138 -56.23 16.09 36.02
CA THR A 138 -57.48 16.27 35.27
C THR A 138 -58.47 17.17 36.03
N PRO A 139 -59.32 17.93 35.32
CA PRO A 139 -60.39 18.71 35.93
C PRO A 139 -61.29 17.85 36.82
N GLY A 140 -61.64 18.37 37.99
CA GLY A 140 -62.32 17.66 39.07
C GLY A 140 -61.42 17.33 40.28
N ALA A 141 -60.10 17.51 40.18
CA ALA A 141 -59.20 17.43 41.33
C ALA A 141 -59.58 18.44 42.43
N ARG A 142 -59.50 18.01 43.70
CA ARG A 142 -59.92 18.76 44.90
C ARG A 142 -58.76 18.92 45.87
N PHE A 143 -58.60 20.12 46.43
CA PHE A 143 -57.55 20.46 47.40
C PHE A 143 -58.17 21.15 48.61
N THR A 144 -57.92 20.65 49.82
CA THR A 144 -58.50 21.18 51.05
C THR A 144 -57.86 22.52 51.43
N LEU A 145 -58.67 23.55 51.61
CA LEU A 145 -58.25 24.86 52.11
C LEU A 145 -58.50 24.95 53.64
N PRO A 146 -57.80 25.82 54.38
CA PRO A 146 -58.04 25.99 55.81
C PRO A 146 -59.40 26.65 56.06
N ASN A 147 -60.05 26.27 57.16
CA ASN A 147 -61.18 27.01 57.69
C ASN A 147 -60.67 28.32 58.33
N ALA A 148 -61.39 29.42 58.08
CA ALA A 148 -61.36 30.55 58.99
C ALA A 148 -62.10 30.20 60.30
N GLN A 149 -61.82 30.98 61.34
CA GLN A 149 -62.46 30.93 62.65
C GLN A 149 -63.01 32.31 62.98
N ASP A 150 -64.17 32.37 63.60
CA ASP A 150 -64.68 33.57 64.25
C ASP A 150 -64.82 33.34 65.76
N ALA A 151 -64.85 34.42 66.53
CA ALA A 151 -64.98 34.37 67.99
C ALA A 151 -66.43 34.62 68.47
N ASP A 152 -67.20 35.37 67.67
CA ASP A 152 -68.62 35.65 67.86
C ASP A 152 -69.48 34.35 67.85
N GLU A 153 -70.77 34.47 68.12
CA GLU A 153 -71.71 33.35 68.30
C GLU A 153 -72.90 33.38 67.33
N GLY A 154 -73.81 32.40 67.43
CA GLY A 154 -75.10 32.43 66.75
C GLY A 154 -75.00 32.62 65.23
N SER A 155 -75.57 33.73 64.72
CA SER A 155 -75.52 34.12 63.30
C SER A 155 -74.21 34.81 62.91
N ASN A 156 -73.53 35.44 63.87
CA ASN A 156 -72.31 36.20 63.65
C ASN A 156 -71.16 35.20 63.40
N ALA A 157 -71.13 34.09 64.14
CA ALA A 157 -70.23 32.96 63.90
C ALA A 157 -70.34 32.26 62.52
N VAL A 158 -71.41 32.50 61.73
CA VAL A 158 -71.70 31.68 60.54
C VAL A 158 -70.89 32.16 59.34
N LEU A 159 -69.80 31.43 59.06
CA LEU A 159 -68.90 31.74 57.96
C LEU A 159 -69.41 31.25 56.60
N SER A 160 -69.45 32.18 55.65
CA SER A 160 -69.58 31.95 54.22
C SER A 160 -68.23 32.17 53.53
N TYR A 161 -67.85 31.29 52.61
CA TYR A 161 -66.57 31.37 51.90
C TYR A 161 -66.76 31.74 50.43
N SER A 162 -65.84 32.53 49.90
CA SER A 162 -65.79 32.91 48.48
C SER A 162 -64.34 32.99 47.99
N LEU A 163 -64.14 32.84 46.68
CA LEU A 163 -62.84 32.81 46.04
C LEU A 163 -62.75 33.89 44.96
N SER A 164 -61.61 34.56 44.85
CA SER A 164 -61.29 35.50 43.76
C SER A 164 -61.54 34.89 42.38
N PRO A 165 -62.11 35.62 41.40
CA PRO A 165 -62.42 35.09 40.07
C PRO A 165 -61.21 34.46 39.37
N SER A 166 -61.36 33.20 38.95
CA SER A 166 -60.32 32.40 38.29
C SER A 166 -60.90 31.66 37.08
N GLN A 167 -60.04 31.26 36.15
CA GLN A 167 -60.41 30.47 34.97
C GLN A 167 -60.10 28.97 35.10
N HIS A 168 -59.29 28.58 36.08
CA HIS A 168 -58.82 27.20 36.28
C HIS A 168 -59.30 26.62 37.61
N PHE A 169 -59.74 27.44 38.55
CA PHE A 169 -60.13 27.02 39.90
C PHE A 169 -61.47 27.63 40.28
N ARG A 170 -62.32 26.84 40.95
CA ARG A 170 -63.47 27.34 41.71
C ARG A 170 -63.38 26.90 43.17
N LEU A 171 -64.25 27.47 43.99
CA LEU A 171 -64.52 26.96 45.32
C LEU A 171 -65.63 25.88 45.27
N ASP A 172 -65.56 24.94 46.19
CA ASP A 172 -66.61 24.00 46.55
C ASP A 172 -66.61 23.83 48.08
N MET A 173 -67.71 23.37 48.67
CA MET A 173 -67.81 23.18 50.12
C MET A 173 -67.86 21.69 50.46
N GLY A 174 -66.75 21.17 50.99
CA GLY A 174 -66.70 19.85 51.59
C GLY A 174 -67.50 19.80 52.90
N SER A 175 -67.92 18.60 53.30
CA SER A 175 -68.63 18.36 54.57
C SER A 175 -67.98 17.21 55.33
N ARG A 176 -67.66 17.44 56.61
CA ARG A 176 -67.07 16.42 57.50
C ARG A 176 -68.16 15.50 58.07
N VAL A 177 -67.73 14.41 58.70
CA VAL A 177 -68.62 13.40 59.32
C VAL A 177 -69.40 13.98 60.51
N ASP A 178 -68.88 15.02 61.16
CA ASP A 178 -69.56 15.80 62.21
C ASP A 178 -70.58 16.84 61.69
N GLY A 179 -70.69 16.99 60.35
CA GLY A 179 -71.57 17.97 59.71
C GLY A 179 -70.96 19.35 59.49
N SER A 180 -69.76 19.64 60.01
CA SER A 180 -69.06 20.90 59.73
C SER A 180 -68.59 20.98 58.28
N GLN A 181 -68.61 22.19 57.72
CA GLN A 181 -68.16 22.44 56.34
C GLN A 181 -66.71 22.93 56.31
N TYR A 182 -66.06 22.74 55.16
CA TYR A 182 -64.72 23.24 54.90
C TYR A 182 -64.53 23.59 53.41
N PRO A 183 -63.76 24.64 53.08
CA PRO A 183 -63.54 25.03 51.70
C PRO A 183 -62.63 24.03 50.96
N GLU A 184 -62.98 23.70 49.73
CA GLU A 184 -62.15 22.94 48.78
C GLU A 184 -61.91 23.76 47.51
N LEU A 185 -60.65 23.89 47.11
CA LEU A 185 -60.28 24.39 45.79
C LEU A 185 -60.49 23.26 44.77
N VAL A 186 -61.25 23.51 43.71
CA VAL A 186 -61.54 22.50 42.68
C VAL A 186 -61.02 22.96 41.32
N LEU A 187 -60.23 22.11 40.67
CA LEU A 187 -59.67 22.35 39.35
C LEU A 187 -60.75 22.22 38.27
N GLU A 188 -61.04 23.28 37.53
CA GLU A 188 -62.04 23.31 36.44
C GLU A 188 -61.42 23.15 35.04
N LYS A 189 -60.15 23.51 34.89
CA LYS A 189 -59.39 23.37 33.64
C LYS A 189 -57.98 22.92 33.98
N MET A 190 -57.37 22.15 33.07
CA MET A 190 -55.98 21.73 33.19
C MET A 190 -55.05 22.93 33.39
N LEU A 191 -53.92 22.68 34.04
CA LEU A 191 -52.83 23.64 34.19
C LEU A 191 -51.82 23.44 33.04
N ASP A 192 -50.87 24.35 32.95
CA ASP A 192 -49.98 24.58 31.81
C ASP A 192 -48.90 25.55 32.36
N ARG A 193 -47.80 25.01 32.90
CA ARG A 193 -46.77 25.75 33.64
C ARG A 193 -45.96 26.66 32.71
N GLU A 194 -45.68 26.18 31.50
CA GLU A 194 -44.93 26.87 30.44
C GLU A 194 -45.65 28.18 30.06
N ARG A 195 -46.98 28.18 30.11
CA ARG A 195 -47.81 29.38 29.99
C ARG A 195 -47.99 30.13 31.30
N ARG A 196 -48.15 29.44 32.44
CA ARG A 196 -48.35 30.08 33.76
C ARG A 196 -48.00 29.18 34.96
N ALA A 197 -46.74 29.22 35.38
CA ALA A 197 -46.23 28.53 36.58
C ALA A 197 -46.87 28.93 37.93
N THR A 198 -47.61 30.04 38.04
CA THR A 198 -48.16 30.50 39.33
C THR A 198 -49.51 31.21 39.23
N HIS A 199 -50.47 30.79 40.04
CA HIS A 199 -51.78 31.45 40.21
C HIS A 199 -51.90 32.00 41.63
N LEU A 200 -52.09 33.32 41.73
CA LEU A 200 -52.41 33.99 43.00
C LEU A 200 -53.92 34.17 43.07
N LEU A 201 -54.52 33.64 44.13
CA LEU A 201 -55.95 33.72 44.44
C LEU A 201 -56.15 34.32 45.83
N VAL A 202 -57.35 34.78 46.14
CA VAL A 202 -57.76 35.22 47.48
C VAL A 202 -58.97 34.41 47.91
N LEU A 203 -58.89 33.82 49.10
CA LEU A 203 -59.99 33.15 49.79
C LEU A 203 -60.53 34.11 50.85
N THR A 204 -61.77 34.58 50.66
CA THR A 204 -62.46 35.49 51.58
C THR A 204 -63.46 34.69 52.40
N ALA A 205 -63.32 34.70 53.72
CA ALA A 205 -64.34 34.27 54.67
C ALA A 205 -65.14 35.50 55.14
N ARG A 206 -66.47 35.37 55.20
CA ARG A 206 -67.39 36.44 55.58
C ARG A 206 -68.47 35.91 56.52
N ASP A 207 -68.69 36.63 57.62
CA ASP A 207 -69.70 36.30 58.64
C ASP A 207 -71.16 36.47 58.15
N GLY A 208 -72.11 36.12 59.02
CA GLY A 208 -73.55 36.34 58.86
C GLY A 208 -74.04 37.65 59.50
N GLY A 209 -73.14 38.54 59.92
CA GLY A 209 -73.42 39.72 60.73
C GLY A 209 -74.11 40.89 60.04
N LEU A 210 -74.48 41.90 60.83
CA LEU A 210 -75.02 43.17 60.37
C LEU A 210 -74.45 44.34 61.21
N PRO A 211 -73.42 45.08 60.72
CA PRO A 211 -72.77 44.94 59.42
C PRO A 211 -71.91 43.67 59.33
N ALA A 212 -71.93 43.01 58.17
CA ALA A 212 -71.12 41.83 57.94
C ALA A 212 -69.65 42.18 57.72
N ARG A 213 -68.73 41.40 58.30
CA ARG A 213 -67.28 41.58 58.25
C ARG A 213 -66.63 40.34 57.61
N SER A 214 -65.34 40.44 57.31
CA SER A 214 -64.64 39.45 56.51
C SER A 214 -63.14 39.48 56.74
N GLY A 215 -62.50 38.32 56.59
CA GLY A 215 -61.05 38.19 56.47
C GLY A 215 -60.65 37.46 55.20
N ASP A 216 -59.44 37.74 54.75
CA ASP A 216 -58.84 37.21 53.53
C ASP A 216 -57.60 36.37 53.85
N ALA A 217 -57.35 35.34 53.04
CA ALA A 217 -56.06 34.65 52.95
C ALA A 217 -55.66 34.52 51.47
N GLN A 218 -54.39 34.72 51.16
CA GLN A 218 -53.86 34.45 49.83
C GLN A 218 -53.70 32.95 49.63
N VAL A 219 -54.17 32.43 48.49
CA VAL A 219 -53.93 31.05 48.05
C VAL A 219 -53.02 31.11 46.83
N THR A 220 -51.75 30.78 47.04
CA THR A 220 -50.71 30.73 46.01
C THR A 220 -50.61 29.30 45.49
N VAL A 221 -51.12 29.06 44.28
CA VAL A 221 -50.90 27.80 43.58
C VAL A 221 -49.62 27.93 42.76
N ILE A 222 -48.64 27.09 43.08
CA ILE A 222 -47.45 26.86 42.26
C ILE A 222 -47.72 25.61 41.41
N VAL A 223 -47.62 25.76 40.10
CA VAL A 223 -47.79 24.63 39.17
C VAL A 223 -46.49 23.83 39.18
N VAL A 224 -46.58 22.52 39.44
CA VAL A 224 -45.41 21.64 39.49
C VAL A 224 -45.18 21.02 38.10
N ASP A 225 -43.99 21.29 37.59
CA ASP A 225 -43.47 20.82 36.30
C ASP A 225 -43.59 19.30 36.12
N THR A 226 -44.02 18.89 34.94
CA THR A 226 -44.15 17.50 34.50
C THR A 226 -43.57 17.37 33.09
N ASN A 227 -42.73 16.36 32.85
CA ASN A 227 -42.08 16.12 31.55
C ASN A 227 -43.08 15.72 30.45
N ASP A 228 -43.85 16.69 29.93
CA ASP A 228 -44.92 16.50 28.95
C ASP A 228 -44.54 17.06 27.56
N ASN A 229 -43.54 17.95 27.50
CA ASN A 229 -42.88 18.35 26.27
C ASN A 229 -41.71 17.42 25.94
N ALA A 230 -41.27 17.48 24.69
CA ALA A 230 -40.18 16.64 24.19
C ALA A 230 -39.18 17.50 23.40
N PRO A 231 -37.85 17.29 23.53
CA PRO A 231 -36.88 18.25 23.03
C PRO A 231 -36.99 18.49 21.51
N VAL A 232 -37.31 19.72 21.09
CA VAL A 232 -37.57 20.05 19.67
C VAL A 232 -36.31 20.60 19.00
N PHE A 233 -35.80 19.90 17.97
CA PHE A 233 -34.69 20.41 17.15
C PHE A 233 -35.08 21.67 16.34
N GLU A 234 -34.14 22.62 16.23
CA GLU A 234 -34.26 23.81 15.36
C GLU A 234 -34.56 23.43 13.90
N ARG A 235 -34.07 22.26 13.46
CA ARG A 235 -34.22 21.77 12.07
C ARG A 235 -34.46 20.26 12.07
N SER A 236 -35.45 19.81 11.30
CA SER A 236 -35.72 18.39 11.09
C SER A 236 -34.68 17.68 10.20
N VAL A 237 -33.92 18.45 9.39
CA VAL A 237 -32.85 17.94 8.53
C VAL A 237 -31.63 18.86 8.56
N TYR A 238 -30.46 18.28 8.86
CA TYR A 238 -29.15 18.90 8.72
C TYR A 238 -28.42 18.26 7.54
N ARG A 239 -27.98 19.08 6.57
CA ARG A 239 -27.20 18.62 5.41
C ARG A 239 -25.86 19.35 5.34
N THR A 240 -24.80 18.60 5.07
CA THR A 240 -23.44 19.14 4.88
C THR A 240 -22.68 18.34 3.81
N LYS A 241 -21.62 18.95 3.26
CA LYS A 241 -20.66 18.29 2.35
C LYS A 241 -19.32 18.14 3.07
N VAL A 242 -18.68 16.98 2.93
CA VAL A 242 -17.45 16.68 3.68
C VAL A 242 -16.44 15.97 2.77
N PRO A 243 -15.19 16.46 2.68
CA PRO A 243 -14.10 15.74 2.04
C PRO A 243 -13.96 14.31 2.58
N GLU A 244 -13.74 13.32 1.72
CA GLU A 244 -13.43 11.95 2.16
C GLU A 244 -12.18 11.87 3.06
N THR A 245 -11.23 12.78 2.82
CA THR A 245 -9.97 12.96 3.57
C THR A 245 -10.14 13.73 4.88
N ALA A 246 -11.36 14.08 5.28
CA ALA A 246 -11.60 14.82 6.52
C ALA A 246 -11.09 14.05 7.76
N PRO A 247 -10.16 14.61 8.55
CA PRO A 247 -9.55 13.90 9.67
C PRO A 247 -10.55 13.62 10.79
N ASN A 248 -10.33 12.54 11.54
CA ASN A 248 -11.10 12.22 12.75
C ASN A 248 -11.05 13.41 13.73
N GLY A 249 -12.21 13.80 14.24
CA GLY A 249 -12.42 15.02 15.03
C GLY A 249 -12.93 16.22 14.22
N THR A 250 -12.98 16.15 12.88
CA THR A 250 -13.54 17.24 12.04
C THR A 250 -14.97 17.57 12.44
N VAL A 251 -15.22 18.83 12.78
CA VAL A 251 -16.53 19.34 13.18
C VAL A 251 -17.39 19.58 11.93
N LEU A 252 -18.58 18.98 11.90
CA LEU A 252 -19.51 19.10 10.78
C LEU A 252 -20.45 20.29 10.95
N PHE A 253 -21.09 20.37 12.11
CA PHE A 253 -22.00 21.42 12.57
C PHE A 253 -22.36 21.17 14.04
N ARG A 254 -23.10 22.10 14.63
CA ARG A 254 -23.73 21.95 15.95
C ARG A 254 -25.23 21.78 15.76
N VAL A 255 -25.82 20.72 16.30
CA VAL A 255 -27.28 20.64 16.46
C VAL A 255 -27.70 21.44 17.68
N GLN A 256 -28.93 21.92 17.66
CA GLN A 256 -29.59 22.49 18.83
C GLN A 256 -31.05 22.05 18.83
N ALA A 257 -31.49 21.58 19.99
CA ALA A 257 -32.87 21.38 20.34
C ALA A 257 -33.19 22.22 21.59
N SER A 258 -34.45 22.56 21.76
CA SER A 258 -34.99 23.30 22.89
C SER A 258 -36.13 22.52 23.51
N ASP A 259 -36.15 22.46 24.83
CA ASP A 259 -37.24 21.95 25.63
C ASP A 259 -37.70 23.06 26.60
N PRO A 260 -39.01 23.26 26.81
CA PRO A 260 -39.52 24.31 27.69
C PRO A 260 -39.64 23.90 29.17
N ASP A 261 -39.54 22.60 29.50
CA ASP A 261 -39.80 22.05 30.84
C ASP A 261 -38.70 22.44 31.85
N GLU A 262 -38.93 22.25 33.15
CA GLU A 262 -38.06 22.74 34.21
C GLU A 262 -36.96 21.75 34.64
N GLY A 263 -35.78 22.29 34.98
CA GLY A 263 -34.69 21.52 35.57
C GLY A 263 -34.21 20.37 34.69
N SER A 264 -34.34 19.14 35.19
CA SER A 264 -33.96 17.91 34.48
C SER A 264 -34.85 17.58 33.29
N ASN A 265 -36.13 18.01 33.33
CA ASN A 265 -37.08 17.77 32.26
C ASN A 265 -36.72 18.65 31.04
N GLY A 266 -36.25 19.88 31.29
CA GLY A 266 -35.69 20.74 30.25
C GLY A 266 -34.22 20.46 29.84
N GLU A 267 -33.47 19.60 30.55
CA GLU A 267 -32.04 19.39 30.26
C GLU A 267 -31.81 18.41 29.10
N VAL A 268 -31.65 18.96 27.89
CA VAL A 268 -31.47 18.19 26.65
C VAL A 268 -30.06 17.60 26.50
N TRP A 269 -30.00 16.29 26.30
CA TRP A 269 -28.81 15.54 25.89
C TRP A 269 -28.92 14.99 24.47
N TYR A 270 -27.83 15.11 23.71
CA TYR A 270 -27.73 14.67 22.32
C TYR A 270 -27.01 13.33 22.21
N SER A 271 -27.52 12.44 21.34
CA SER A 271 -26.88 11.17 21.01
C SER A 271 -27.10 10.79 19.55
N LEU A 272 -26.38 9.77 19.07
CA LEU A 272 -26.62 9.22 17.74
C LEU A 272 -27.66 8.09 17.85
N SER A 273 -28.84 8.29 17.26
CA SER A 273 -30.01 7.43 17.48
C SER A 273 -29.75 5.99 17.03
N LYS A 274 -30.39 5.04 17.73
CA LYS A 274 -30.37 3.60 17.42
C LYS A 274 -30.89 3.30 16.01
N SER A 275 -31.74 4.17 15.46
CA SER A 275 -32.25 4.19 14.09
C SER A 275 -31.17 4.34 13.02
N THR A 276 -30.01 4.91 13.38
CA THR A 276 -28.84 4.99 12.48
C THR A 276 -28.28 3.60 12.20
N GLN A 277 -27.93 3.32 10.94
CA GLN A 277 -27.30 2.06 10.54
C GLN A 277 -26.03 1.78 11.35
N ALA A 278 -25.79 0.51 11.72
CA ALA A 278 -24.68 0.14 12.60
C ALA A 278 -23.30 0.52 12.03
N GLU A 279 -23.15 0.45 10.70
CA GLU A 279 -21.93 0.84 9.98
C GLU A 279 -21.68 2.36 9.94
N LEU A 280 -22.70 3.17 10.21
CA LEU A 280 -22.58 4.64 10.29
C LEU A 280 -22.40 5.11 11.75
N ARG A 281 -22.84 4.30 12.73
CA ARG A 281 -22.73 4.61 14.16
C ARG A 281 -21.30 4.73 14.71
N HIS A 282 -20.28 4.28 13.98
CA HIS A 282 -18.87 4.49 14.32
C HIS A 282 -18.19 5.59 13.48
N ARG A 283 -18.85 6.11 12.43
CA ARG A 283 -18.29 7.16 11.54
C ARG A 283 -18.59 8.57 12.05
N PHE A 284 -19.62 8.72 12.88
CA PHE A 284 -20.01 10.00 13.50
C PHE A 284 -20.03 9.92 15.02
N GLN A 285 -19.64 11.01 15.67
CA GLN A 285 -19.80 11.23 17.10
C GLN A 285 -20.62 12.50 17.32
N VAL A 286 -21.56 12.47 18.27
CA VAL A 286 -22.29 13.65 18.73
C VAL A 286 -21.88 13.93 20.17
N HIS A 287 -21.50 15.17 20.47
CA HIS A 287 -21.09 15.54 21.83
C HIS A 287 -22.32 15.74 22.73
N PRO A 288 -22.42 15.05 23.88
CA PRO A 288 -23.65 14.92 24.67
C PRO A 288 -24.34 16.24 25.07
N LYS A 289 -23.63 17.21 25.65
CA LYS A 289 -24.24 18.49 26.08
C LYS A 289 -24.19 19.62 25.04
N SER A 290 -23.11 19.73 24.25
CA SER A 290 -22.98 20.82 23.27
C SER A 290 -23.78 20.61 21.99
N GLY A 291 -24.16 19.38 21.63
CA GLY A 291 -24.78 19.07 20.33
C GLY A 291 -23.80 19.13 19.16
N GLU A 292 -22.49 19.13 19.41
CA GLU A 292 -21.48 19.22 18.36
C GLU A 292 -21.31 17.87 17.63
N VAL A 293 -21.49 17.85 16.31
CA VAL A 293 -21.39 16.65 15.46
C VAL A 293 -20.01 16.60 14.81
N ARG A 294 -19.30 15.48 14.96
CA ARG A 294 -17.94 15.28 14.45
C ARG A 294 -17.80 14.00 13.64
N VAL A 295 -16.85 13.99 12.70
CA VAL A 295 -16.32 12.77 12.07
C VAL A 295 -15.53 11.98 13.11
N ALA A 296 -15.80 10.68 13.25
CA ALA A 296 -15.15 9.79 14.21
C ALA A 296 -14.29 8.71 13.52
N ALA A 297 -14.61 8.35 12.28
CA ALA A 297 -13.85 7.45 11.43
C ALA A 297 -14.06 7.84 9.95
N ALA A 298 -13.25 7.26 9.05
CA ALA A 298 -13.33 7.50 7.61
C ALA A 298 -14.77 7.33 7.08
N LEU A 299 -15.23 8.29 6.29
CA LEU A 299 -16.64 8.39 5.90
C LEU A 299 -17.05 7.36 4.83
N GLY A 300 -16.09 6.82 4.08
CA GLY A 300 -16.34 5.95 2.92
C GLY A 300 -15.97 6.65 1.60
N PRO A 301 -16.22 6.02 0.45
CA PRO A 301 -15.88 6.57 -0.86
C PRO A 301 -16.74 7.81 -1.21
N PRO A 302 -16.25 8.67 -2.11
CA PRO A 302 -16.95 9.86 -2.55
C PRO A 302 -18.27 9.57 -3.29
N GLU A 303 -19.07 10.62 -3.47
CA GLU A 303 -20.49 10.59 -3.92
C GLU A 303 -21.46 9.79 -3.01
N THR A 304 -20.96 9.12 -1.96
CA THR A 304 -21.83 8.48 -0.96
C THR A 304 -22.63 9.53 -0.17
N LEU A 305 -23.97 9.43 -0.23
CA LEU A 305 -24.87 10.16 0.66
C LEU A 305 -25.15 9.32 1.92
N LEU A 306 -24.49 9.68 3.02
CA LEU A 306 -24.64 9.01 4.32
C LEU A 306 -25.87 9.56 5.05
N GLU A 307 -26.78 8.66 5.42
CA GLU A 307 -28.00 8.99 6.17
C GLU A 307 -27.92 8.50 7.62
N ALA A 308 -27.99 9.43 8.57
CA ALA A 308 -27.98 9.15 10.00
C ALA A 308 -29.10 9.92 10.73
N TYR A 309 -29.36 9.53 11.98
CA TYR A 309 -30.39 10.13 12.83
C TYR A 309 -29.78 10.53 14.18
N ILE A 310 -29.90 11.81 14.54
CA ILE A 310 -29.47 12.36 15.83
C ILE A 310 -30.71 12.38 16.74
N GLU A 311 -30.56 11.94 17.98
CA GLU A 311 -31.60 11.89 19.00
C GLU A 311 -31.33 12.98 20.05
N ALA A 312 -32.33 13.79 20.37
CA ALA A 312 -32.32 14.70 21.51
C ALA A 312 -33.31 14.14 22.53
N ARG A 313 -32.88 14.04 23.79
CA ARG A 313 -33.59 13.40 24.89
C ARG A 313 -33.37 14.19 26.17
N ASP A 314 -34.41 14.39 26.96
CA ASP A 314 -34.34 15.03 28.28
C ASP A 314 -33.78 14.08 29.38
N GLU A 315 -33.58 14.58 30.59
CA GLU A 315 -33.29 13.75 31.78
C GLU A 315 -34.54 13.55 32.68
N GLY A 316 -35.73 13.64 32.09
CA GLY A 316 -37.00 13.42 32.79
C GLY A 316 -37.20 11.97 33.24
N ALA A 317 -37.97 11.81 34.32
CA ALA A 317 -38.26 10.50 34.91
C ALA A 317 -38.94 9.51 33.92
N PHE A 318 -39.62 10.01 32.90
CA PHE A 318 -40.21 9.25 31.80
C PHE A 318 -39.68 9.72 30.43
N SER A 319 -38.35 9.90 30.33
CA SER A 319 -37.73 10.74 29.29
C SER A 319 -38.29 10.62 27.87
N LEU A 320 -38.66 11.78 27.33
CA LEU A 320 -39.14 11.95 25.98
C LEU A 320 -37.95 12.23 25.05
N ALA A 321 -38.19 12.14 23.75
CA ALA A 321 -37.14 12.34 22.76
C ALA A 321 -37.71 12.65 21.37
N SER A 322 -36.96 13.45 20.62
CA SER A 322 -37.17 13.64 19.19
C SER A 322 -35.95 13.20 18.38
N THR A 323 -36.09 13.15 17.04
CA THR A 323 -34.96 12.86 16.15
C THR A 323 -34.89 13.85 15.00
N ALA A 324 -33.67 14.25 14.63
CA ALA A 324 -33.35 15.02 13.44
C ALA A 324 -32.50 14.21 12.47
N LYS A 325 -32.73 14.41 11.18
CA LYS A 325 -32.07 13.66 10.10
C LYS A 325 -30.76 14.34 9.69
N LEU A 326 -29.68 13.56 9.64
CA LEU A 326 -28.36 13.97 9.16
C LEU A 326 -28.12 13.40 7.77
N LEU A 327 -27.82 14.27 6.82
CA LEU A 327 -27.39 13.94 5.46
C LEU A 327 -25.96 14.46 5.22
N VAL A 328 -24.98 13.56 5.17
CA VAL A 328 -23.59 13.90 4.83
C VAL A 328 -23.29 13.43 3.41
N GLU A 329 -22.96 14.38 2.55
CA GLU A 329 -22.55 14.11 1.17
C GLU A 329 -21.02 14.08 1.11
N VAL A 330 -20.43 12.90 0.89
CA VAL A 330 -18.97 12.74 0.81
C VAL A 330 -18.48 13.28 -0.54
N THR A 331 -17.55 14.23 -0.52
CA THR A 331 -16.99 14.85 -1.72
C THR A 331 -15.59 14.34 -2.01
N ASP A 332 -15.41 13.99 -3.28
CA ASP A 332 -14.16 13.59 -3.92
C ASP A 332 -13.02 14.60 -3.68
N VAL A 333 -11.81 14.11 -3.42
CA VAL A 333 -10.59 14.91 -3.30
C VAL A 333 -9.44 14.19 -3.99
N ASN A 334 -8.73 14.89 -4.90
CA ASN A 334 -7.57 14.37 -5.61
C ASN A 334 -6.47 13.90 -4.64
N ASN A 335 -6.47 12.63 -4.27
CA ASN A 335 -5.65 12.04 -3.21
C ASN A 335 -5.06 10.67 -3.60
N HIS A 336 -5.60 10.00 -4.61
CA HIS A 336 -4.94 8.91 -5.31
C HIS A 336 -4.12 9.48 -6.48
N ALA A 337 -3.15 8.71 -6.97
CA ALA A 337 -2.31 9.12 -8.08
C ALA A 337 -2.35 8.03 -9.16
N PRO A 338 -2.30 8.39 -10.46
CA PRO A 338 -2.57 7.44 -11.55
C PRO A 338 -1.70 6.18 -11.48
N GLU A 339 -2.30 5.00 -11.32
CA GLU A 339 -1.58 3.73 -11.34
C GLU A 339 -1.38 3.23 -12.78
N VAL A 340 -0.13 2.90 -13.11
CA VAL A 340 0.28 2.36 -14.41
C VAL A 340 0.51 0.86 -14.28
N ASN A 341 -0.39 0.06 -14.82
CA ASN A 341 -0.43 -1.40 -14.67
C ASN A 341 -0.19 -2.11 -16.02
N PHE A 342 0.89 -2.89 -16.10
CA PHE A 342 1.30 -3.60 -17.32
C PHE A 342 0.50 -4.89 -17.53
N LEU A 343 -0.01 -5.06 -18.74
CA LEU A 343 -0.79 -6.23 -19.17
C LEU A 343 0.07 -7.19 -20.01
N SER A 344 0.98 -6.61 -20.80
CA SER A 344 2.01 -7.33 -21.54
C SER A 344 3.24 -6.44 -21.73
N LEU A 345 4.43 -7.03 -21.67
CA LEU A 345 5.71 -6.39 -21.91
C LEU A 345 6.63 -7.41 -22.60
N SER A 346 7.05 -7.12 -23.83
CA SER A 346 8.04 -7.92 -24.55
C SER A 346 9.39 -7.83 -23.83
N SER A 347 9.97 -8.97 -23.46
CA SER A 347 11.26 -9.02 -22.75
C SER A 347 12.46 -8.72 -23.65
N LEU A 348 12.30 -8.89 -24.95
CA LEU A 348 13.31 -8.78 -26.01
C LEU A 348 12.59 -8.35 -27.29
N VAL A 349 13.11 -7.36 -28.01
CA VAL A 349 12.51 -6.82 -29.24
C VAL A 349 13.53 -6.96 -30.38
N PRO A 350 13.27 -7.77 -31.43
CA PRO A 350 14.14 -7.83 -32.60
C PRO A 350 14.39 -6.46 -33.22
N GLU A 351 15.61 -6.17 -33.65
CA GLU A 351 15.93 -4.89 -34.30
C GLU A 351 15.34 -4.74 -35.70
N ASP A 352 15.10 -5.85 -36.40
CA ASP A 352 14.37 -5.90 -37.68
C ASP A 352 12.84 -5.65 -37.51
N ALA A 353 12.35 -5.48 -36.28
CA ALA A 353 10.94 -5.31 -35.99
C ALA A 353 10.37 -4.01 -36.61
N ALA A 354 9.46 -4.19 -37.57
CA ALA A 354 8.89 -3.10 -38.35
C ALA A 354 8.19 -2.02 -37.49
N PRO A 355 8.25 -0.73 -37.88
CA PRO A 355 7.47 0.33 -37.26
C PRO A 355 5.97 -0.01 -37.19
N GLY A 356 5.36 0.27 -36.04
CA GLY A 356 4.01 -0.16 -35.69
C GLY A 356 3.92 -1.47 -34.89
N THR A 357 5.03 -2.19 -34.68
CA THR A 357 5.07 -3.34 -33.76
C THR A 357 4.86 -2.90 -32.31
N VAL A 358 4.06 -3.64 -31.54
CA VAL A 358 3.75 -3.37 -30.13
C VAL A 358 4.81 -4.00 -29.23
N ILE A 359 5.43 -3.16 -28.38
CA ILE A 359 6.43 -3.58 -27.38
C ILE A 359 5.77 -3.89 -26.04
N ALA A 360 4.80 -3.06 -25.64
CA ALA A 360 4.11 -3.20 -24.36
C ALA A 360 2.66 -2.73 -24.46
N LEU A 361 1.78 -3.36 -23.69
CA LEU A 361 0.40 -2.96 -23.47
C LEU A 361 0.19 -2.74 -21.98
N PHE A 362 -0.30 -1.57 -21.61
CA PHE A 362 -0.59 -1.22 -20.22
C PHE A 362 -1.88 -0.41 -20.11
N THR A 363 -2.47 -0.42 -18.92
CA THR A 363 -3.61 0.43 -18.55
C THR A 363 -3.16 1.47 -17.53
N VAL A 364 -3.74 2.66 -17.59
CA VAL A 364 -3.60 3.68 -16.56
C VAL A 364 -4.95 3.85 -15.87
N LYS A 365 -5.01 3.55 -14.57
CA LYS A 365 -6.24 3.68 -13.78
C LYS A 365 -6.01 4.65 -12.64
N ASP A 366 -7.02 5.43 -12.33
CA ASP A 366 -7.10 6.16 -11.06
C ASP A 366 -8.34 5.67 -10.28
N GLU A 367 -8.36 5.90 -8.97
CA GLU A 367 -9.50 5.57 -8.11
C GLU A 367 -10.39 6.78 -7.82
N ASP A 368 -9.86 8.01 -8.02
CA ASP A 368 -10.61 9.26 -7.83
C ASP A 368 -11.67 9.46 -8.94
N LEU A 369 -12.62 10.38 -8.74
CA LEU A 369 -13.76 10.57 -9.63
C LEU A 369 -13.63 11.81 -10.55
N GLY A 370 -14.45 11.85 -11.60
CA GLY A 370 -14.68 13.05 -12.43
C GLY A 370 -13.44 13.58 -13.16
N SER A 371 -12.92 14.73 -12.71
CA SER A 371 -11.69 15.35 -13.21
C SER A 371 -10.43 14.77 -12.56
N ASN A 372 -10.55 14.33 -11.31
CA ASN A 372 -9.46 13.80 -10.51
C ASN A 372 -9.13 12.39 -11.03
N GLY A 373 -10.15 11.57 -11.28
CA GLY A 373 -10.00 10.31 -12.00
C GLY A 373 -9.56 10.39 -13.48
N ARG A 374 -9.39 11.59 -14.07
CA ARG A 374 -9.09 11.75 -15.49
C ARG A 374 -7.59 11.77 -15.76
N VAL A 375 -7.06 10.60 -16.09
CA VAL A 375 -5.64 10.44 -16.43
C VAL A 375 -5.29 10.92 -17.84
N LEU A 376 -4.16 11.60 -17.95
CA LEU A 376 -3.45 11.97 -19.18
C LEU A 376 -2.08 11.26 -19.16
N CYS A 377 -1.89 10.27 -20.03
CA CYS A 377 -0.61 9.58 -20.15
C CYS A 377 0.25 10.22 -21.25
N GLY A 378 1.43 10.70 -20.86
CA GLY A 378 2.51 11.13 -21.74
C GLY A 378 3.69 10.16 -21.71
N MET A 379 4.61 10.37 -22.65
CA MET A 379 5.87 9.64 -22.75
C MET A 379 7.00 10.61 -23.07
N SER A 380 8.14 10.45 -22.40
CA SER A 380 9.39 11.11 -22.74
C SER A 380 10.45 10.04 -23.01
N SER A 381 10.75 9.82 -24.29
CA SER A 381 11.76 8.87 -24.77
C SER A 381 12.85 9.61 -25.56
N GLY A 382 14.09 9.16 -25.42
CA GLY A 382 15.22 9.59 -26.26
C GLY A 382 15.46 8.65 -27.45
N GLY A 383 14.40 8.02 -27.98
CA GLY A 383 14.50 6.94 -28.98
C GLY A 383 13.20 6.75 -29.79
N PRO A 384 13.23 5.86 -30.81
CA PRO A 384 12.26 5.80 -31.92
C PRO A 384 10.94 5.09 -31.57
N PHE A 385 10.32 5.49 -30.46
CA PHE A 385 9.10 4.89 -29.93
C PHE A 385 7.94 5.89 -29.88
N LYS A 386 6.72 5.35 -29.81
CA LYS A 386 5.47 6.13 -29.77
C LYS A 386 4.45 5.51 -28.85
N LEU A 387 3.84 6.36 -28.03
CA LEU A 387 2.69 5.98 -27.22
C LEU A 387 1.41 6.21 -28.02
N ARG A 388 0.56 5.19 -28.10
CA ARG A 388 -0.77 5.28 -28.70
C ARG A 388 -1.84 4.93 -27.67
N ALA A 389 -2.74 5.87 -27.42
CA ALA A 389 -3.97 5.60 -26.67
C ALA A 389 -4.92 4.71 -27.49
N SER A 390 -5.63 3.83 -26.79
CA SER A 390 -6.69 2.97 -27.33
C SER A 390 -8.04 3.47 -26.83
N PHE A 391 -8.87 2.60 -26.25
CA PHE A 391 -10.05 2.93 -25.45
C PHE A 391 -9.71 2.91 -23.94
N ASP A 392 -10.60 3.46 -23.10
CA ASP A 392 -10.67 3.29 -21.63
C ASP A 392 -9.33 3.33 -20.86
N ASN A 393 -8.46 4.29 -21.21
CA ASN A 393 -7.12 4.48 -20.64
C ASN A 393 -6.13 3.30 -20.83
N TYR A 394 -6.37 2.44 -21.82
CA TYR A 394 -5.39 1.47 -22.32
C TYR A 394 -4.45 2.15 -23.32
N TYR A 395 -3.16 1.84 -23.21
CA TYR A 395 -2.10 2.40 -24.05
C TYR A 395 -1.18 1.30 -24.58
N SER A 396 -0.82 1.40 -25.86
CA SER A 396 0.20 0.56 -26.50
C SER A 396 1.47 1.37 -26.76
N LEU A 397 2.61 0.86 -26.31
CA LEU A 397 3.93 1.35 -26.71
C LEU A 397 4.32 0.68 -28.04
N LEU A 398 4.66 1.49 -29.03
CA LEU A 398 4.92 1.10 -30.41
C LEU A 398 6.33 1.53 -30.85
N ILE A 399 6.90 0.80 -31.81
CA ILE A 399 8.02 1.26 -32.64
C ILE A 399 7.50 2.34 -33.62
N ASP A 400 8.21 3.45 -33.81
CA ASP A 400 7.87 4.52 -34.78
C ASP A 400 8.99 4.79 -35.82
N GLY A 401 10.20 4.25 -35.59
CA GLY A 401 11.34 4.31 -36.50
C GLY A 401 12.21 3.04 -36.39
N PRO A 402 13.29 2.89 -37.18
CA PRO A 402 14.13 1.70 -37.16
C PRO A 402 14.85 1.51 -35.81
N LEU A 403 15.24 0.27 -35.54
CA LEU A 403 16.07 -0.14 -34.40
C LEU A 403 17.39 -0.72 -34.94
N ASP A 404 18.42 -0.70 -34.09
CA ASP A 404 19.83 -1.01 -34.41
C ASP A 404 20.54 -1.29 -33.08
N ARG A 405 20.97 -2.54 -32.84
CA ARG A 405 21.55 -3.01 -31.58
C ARG A 405 23.06 -2.74 -31.50
N GLU A 406 23.75 -2.68 -32.62
CA GLU A 406 25.15 -2.26 -32.74
C GLU A 406 25.31 -0.81 -32.26
N GLN A 407 24.33 0.04 -32.58
CA GLN A 407 24.27 1.43 -32.15
C GLN A 407 23.70 1.57 -30.72
N ILE A 408 22.52 1.00 -30.43
CA ILE A 408 21.86 1.12 -29.12
C ILE A 408 21.10 -0.18 -28.75
N SER A 409 21.73 -1.02 -27.93
CA SER A 409 21.16 -2.30 -27.48
C SER A 409 20.08 -2.21 -26.38
N GLU A 410 19.97 -1.09 -25.67
CA GLU A 410 19.00 -0.87 -24.59
C GLU A 410 18.44 0.56 -24.60
N TYR A 411 17.12 0.70 -24.56
CA TYR A 411 16.42 1.98 -24.46
C TYR A 411 15.64 2.08 -23.15
N GLN A 412 15.65 3.28 -22.54
CA GLN A 412 14.84 3.61 -21.37
C GLN A 412 13.73 4.60 -21.75
N VAL A 413 12.49 4.12 -21.71
CA VAL A 413 11.28 4.87 -22.09
C VAL A 413 10.54 5.29 -20.84
N LEU A 414 10.53 6.59 -20.52
CA LEU A 414 9.85 7.11 -19.34
C LEU A 414 8.38 7.45 -19.67
N ILE A 415 7.46 6.63 -19.15
CA ILE A 415 6.03 6.91 -19.13
C ILE A 415 5.71 7.81 -17.94
N THR A 416 4.89 8.84 -18.16
CA THR A 416 4.35 9.70 -17.10
C THR A 416 2.84 9.79 -17.24
N ALA A 417 2.11 9.28 -16.26
CA ALA A 417 0.68 9.52 -16.12
C ALA A 417 0.45 10.66 -15.14
N SER A 418 -0.42 11.62 -15.48
CA SER A 418 -0.87 12.71 -14.61
C SER A 418 -2.39 12.69 -14.58
N ASP A 419 -3.00 13.01 -13.44
CA ASP A 419 -4.43 13.27 -13.38
C ASP A 419 -4.79 14.67 -13.93
N GLY A 420 -6.09 15.02 -13.84
CA GLY A 420 -6.65 16.34 -14.13
C GLY A 420 -7.03 17.15 -12.88
N GLY A 421 -6.49 16.80 -11.72
CA GLY A 421 -6.75 17.42 -10.42
C GLY A 421 -6.04 18.75 -10.21
N LEU A 422 -6.28 19.36 -9.04
CA LEU A 422 -5.71 20.64 -8.63
C LEU A 422 -5.33 20.62 -7.13
N PRO A 423 -4.03 20.46 -6.77
CA PRO A 423 -2.90 20.21 -7.67
C PRO A 423 -2.96 18.82 -8.31
N PRO A 424 -2.43 18.64 -9.52
CA PRO A 424 -2.41 17.33 -10.15
C PRO A 424 -1.33 16.43 -9.56
N LEU A 425 -1.66 15.16 -9.34
CA LEU A 425 -0.74 14.10 -8.96
C LEU A 425 -0.28 13.34 -10.21
N SER A 426 0.92 12.76 -10.14
CA SER A 426 1.51 12.08 -11.30
C SER A 426 2.45 10.94 -10.92
N THR A 427 2.35 9.86 -11.68
CA THR A 427 3.14 8.63 -11.54
C THR A 427 4.07 8.48 -12.73
N ARG A 428 5.32 8.10 -12.46
CA ARG A 428 6.34 7.87 -13.49
C ARG A 428 6.80 6.42 -13.46
N ARG A 429 6.89 5.79 -14.64
CA ARG A 429 7.38 4.41 -14.80
C ARG A 429 8.35 4.36 -15.99
N THR A 430 9.56 3.87 -15.76
CA THR A 430 10.50 3.56 -16.83
C THR A 430 10.21 2.16 -17.37
N ILE A 431 10.04 2.05 -18.67
CA ILE A 431 10.05 0.79 -19.42
C ILE A 431 11.46 0.64 -19.98
N THR A 432 12.14 -0.45 -19.65
CA THR A 432 13.37 -0.86 -20.31
C THR A 432 13.03 -1.70 -21.53
N VAL A 433 13.58 -1.34 -22.69
CA VAL A 433 13.43 -2.07 -23.95
C VAL A 433 14.82 -2.53 -24.38
N THR A 434 15.12 -3.81 -24.15
CA THR A 434 16.33 -4.47 -24.63
C THR A 434 16.11 -5.07 -26.00
N LEU A 435 17.01 -4.78 -26.95
CA LEU A 435 16.93 -5.31 -28.30
C LEU A 435 17.43 -6.76 -28.36
N ALA A 436 16.86 -7.52 -29.30
CA ALA A 436 17.26 -8.88 -29.63
C ALA A 436 18.03 -8.86 -30.95
N ASP A 437 19.18 -9.53 -30.91
CA ASP A 437 20.15 -9.62 -32.00
C ASP A 437 19.61 -10.41 -33.21
N VAL A 438 19.74 -9.81 -34.40
CA VAL A 438 19.42 -10.41 -35.71
C VAL A 438 20.72 -10.57 -36.50
N ASN A 439 20.83 -11.60 -37.35
CA ASN A 439 22.01 -11.82 -38.18
C ASN A 439 22.02 -10.81 -39.36
N ASP A 440 22.43 -9.58 -39.05
CA ASP A 440 22.20 -8.34 -39.79
C ASP A 440 23.50 -7.80 -40.42
N ASN A 441 24.64 -7.94 -39.75
CA ASN A 441 25.96 -7.59 -40.29
C ASN A 441 26.55 -8.75 -41.12
N THR A 442 27.87 -8.88 -41.24
CA THR A 442 28.57 -9.96 -41.98
C THR A 442 30.05 -9.99 -41.56
N PRO A 443 30.71 -11.16 -41.48
CA PRO A 443 32.09 -11.23 -41.03
C PRO A 443 33.04 -10.39 -41.90
N SER A 444 33.78 -9.46 -41.29
CA SER A 444 34.61 -8.49 -42.00
C SER A 444 36.11 -8.70 -41.75
N PHE A 445 36.88 -8.91 -42.83
CA PHE A 445 38.35 -8.98 -42.76
C PHE A 445 38.96 -7.59 -42.88
N SER A 446 40.01 -7.31 -42.09
CA SER A 446 40.68 -6.00 -42.06
C SER A 446 41.41 -5.63 -43.36
N GLN A 447 41.72 -6.62 -44.20
CA GLN A 447 42.32 -6.47 -45.53
C GLN A 447 41.71 -7.51 -46.48
N PRO A 448 41.45 -7.17 -47.77
CA PRO A 448 40.89 -8.12 -48.74
C PRO A 448 41.89 -9.18 -49.21
N GLN A 449 43.19 -8.90 -49.05
CA GLN A 449 44.28 -9.84 -49.27
C GLN A 449 45.26 -9.77 -48.10
N GLN A 450 45.88 -10.90 -47.75
CA GLN A 450 46.88 -10.99 -46.69
C GLN A 450 48.11 -11.76 -47.22
N GLU A 451 49.28 -11.14 -47.16
CA GLU A 451 50.54 -11.80 -47.49
C GLU A 451 51.11 -12.54 -46.27
N LEU A 452 51.53 -13.78 -46.47
CA LEU A 452 52.21 -14.61 -45.47
C LEU A 452 53.52 -15.15 -46.06
N PHE A 453 54.58 -15.12 -45.26
CA PHE A 453 55.91 -15.55 -45.67
C PHE A 453 56.30 -16.82 -44.90
N VAL A 454 56.66 -17.88 -45.63
CA VAL A 454 57.15 -19.14 -45.04
C VAL A 454 58.53 -19.44 -45.56
N ALA A 455 59.48 -19.64 -44.65
CA ALA A 455 60.80 -20.11 -45.04
C ALA A 455 60.71 -21.58 -45.45
N GLU A 456 61.38 -21.96 -46.53
CA GLU A 456 61.32 -23.33 -47.05
C GLU A 456 61.94 -24.37 -46.11
N ASN A 457 61.79 -25.65 -46.46
CA ASN A 457 62.18 -26.79 -45.63
C ASN A 457 61.53 -26.74 -44.23
N ASN A 458 60.34 -26.12 -44.13
CA ASN A 458 59.55 -26.05 -42.91
C ASN A 458 59.07 -27.44 -42.47
N ALA A 459 58.88 -27.61 -41.17
CA ALA A 459 58.24 -28.80 -40.64
C ALA A 459 56.75 -28.86 -41.06
N PRO A 460 56.21 -30.05 -41.38
CA PRO A 460 54.76 -30.28 -41.37
C PRO A 460 54.16 -29.92 -40.00
N GLY A 461 53.05 -29.20 -40.00
CA GLY A 461 52.44 -28.61 -38.82
C GLY A 461 52.99 -27.24 -38.40
N ALA A 462 53.95 -26.67 -39.14
CA ALA A 462 54.41 -25.29 -38.91
C ALA A 462 53.27 -24.28 -39.08
N SER A 463 53.20 -23.29 -38.19
CA SER A 463 52.26 -22.17 -38.31
C SER A 463 52.77 -21.17 -39.35
N LEU A 464 51.89 -20.81 -40.28
CA LEU A 464 52.14 -19.88 -41.39
C LEU A 464 51.64 -18.47 -41.08
N GLY A 465 50.76 -18.34 -40.09
CA GLY A 465 50.09 -17.10 -39.73
C GLY A 465 48.66 -17.37 -39.25
N ARG A 466 47.83 -16.33 -39.25
CA ARG A 466 46.38 -16.45 -39.05
C ARG A 466 45.66 -15.39 -39.87
N VAL A 467 44.45 -15.71 -40.32
CA VAL A 467 43.45 -14.70 -40.70
C VAL A 467 42.63 -14.29 -39.48
N PHE A 468 41.96 -13.15 -39.55
CA PHE A 468 41.00 -12.72 -38.54
C PHE A 468 39.92 -11.85 -39.19
N ALA A 469 38.66 -12.27 -39.03
CA ALA A 469 37.50 -11.46 -39.34
C ALA A 469 36.80 -11.06 -38.04
N GLN A 470 36.15 -9.90 -38.06
CA GLN A 470 35.31 -9.40 -36.99
C GLN A 470 33.87 -9.26 -37.51
N ASP A 471 32.93 -9.73 -36.72
CA ASP A 471 31.50 -9.50 -36.92
C ASP A 471 30.96 -8.66 -35.74
N PRO A 472 30.13 -7.62 -35.97
CA PRO A 472 29.47 -6.83 -34.92
C PRO A 472 28.38 -7.57 -34.13
N ASP A 473 27.76 -8.59 -34.70
CA ASP A 473 26.55 -9.23 -34.15
C ASP A 473 26.86 -10.02 -32.85
N LEU A 474 25.83 -10.52 -32.15
CA LEU A 474 25.96 -11.10 -30.80
C LEU A 474 25.93 -12.63 -30.80
N GLY A 475 26.75 -13.22 -29.93
CA GLY A 475 26.63 -14.62 -29.52
C GLY A 475 26.99 -15.63 -30.63
N LYS A 476 26.01 -16.04 -31.44
CA LYS A 476 26.23 -16.96 -32.59
C LYS A 476 26.38 -16.21 -33.91
N ASN A 477 25.64 -15.12 -34.07
CA ASN A 477 25.69 -14.27 -35.24
C ASN A 477 27.10 -13.63 -35.31
N GLY A 478 27.59 -13.11 -34.19
CA GLY A 478 28.99 -12.66 -34.08
C GLY A 478 30.09 -13.74 -34.12
N LEU A 479 29.76 -15.04 -34.19
CA LEU A 479 30.74 -16.13 -34.06
C LEU A 479 31.26 -16.62 -35.41
N VAL A 480 32.32 -15.98 -35.88
CA VAL A 480 32.98 -16.37 -37.13
C VAL A 480 33.70 -17.72 -37.01
N CYS A 481 33.29 -18.68 -37.83
CA CYS A 481 34.02 -19.90 -38.17
C CYS A 481 34.81 -19.72 -39.48
N TYR A 482 36.01 -20.31 -39.56
CA TYR A 482 36.88 -20.21 -40.74
C TYR A 482 36.92 -21.51 -41.54
N GLU A 483 36.78 -21.44 -42.87
CA GLU A 483 36.88 -22.58 -43.79
C GLU A 483 37.81 -22.27 -44.98
N LEU A 484 38.58 -23.28 -45.41
CA LEU A 484 39.51 -23.15 -46.53
C LEU A 484 38.79 -23.41 -47.86
N LEU A 485 38.70 -22.38 -48.71
CA LEU A 485 38.17 -22.51 -50.07
C LEU A 485 39.29 -22.84 -51.06
N ASP A 486 39.26 -24.05 -51.61
CA ASP A 486 40.12 -24.45 -52.73
C ASP A 486 39.72 -23.70 -54.00
N ILE A 487 40.51 -22.68 -54.35
CA ILE A 487 40.44 -22.07 -55.68
C ILE A 487 41.17 -22.98 -56.67
N PHE A 488 40.52 -23.33 -57.78
CA PHE A 488 41.14 -24.04 -58.90
C PHE A 488 42.17 -23.15 -59.62
N SER A 489 43.37 -23.05 -59.04
CA SER A 489 44.58 -22.52 -59.69
C SER A 489 45.36 -23.65 -60.38
N GLU A 490 46.29 -23.31 -61.28
CA GLU A 490 47.15 -24.31 -61.94
C GLU A 490 48.24 -24.83 -60.97
N GLY A 491 47.85 -25.77 -60.11
CA GLY A 491 48.72 -26.36 -59.10
C GLY A 491 48.04 -27.49 -58.30
N PRO A 492 48.72 -28.05 -57.29
CA PRO A 492 48.07 -28.90 -56.30
C PRO A 492 47.05 -28.07 -55.47
N PRO A 493 45.90 -28.64 -55.07
CA PRO A 493 44.89 -27.90 -54.31
C PRO A 493 45.46 -27.42 -52.97
N ALA A 494 45.04 -26.23 -52.53
CA ALA A 494 45.51 -25.64 -51.27
C ALA A 494 45.20 -26.54 -50.06
N SER A 495 44.08 -27.26 -50.09
CA SER A 495 43.72 -28.27 -49.08
C SER A 495 44.71 -29.44 -48.98
N SER A 496 45.61 -29.65 -49.96
CA SER A 496 46.72 -30.60 -49.82
C SER A 496 47.96 -29.99 -49.16
N LEU A 497 48.15 -28.68 -49.28
CA LEU A 497 49.33 -27.93 -48.81
C LEU A 497 49.15 -27.31 -47.42
N VAL A 498 47.94 -26.86 -47.09
CA VAL A 498 47.64 -26.12 -45.84
C VAL A 498 46.37 -26.62 -45.16
N ALA A 499 46.24 -26.31 -43.86
CA ALA A 499 45.02 -26.40 -43.07
C ALA A 499 44.72 -25.04 -42.41
N VAL A 500 43.44 -24.71 -42.27
CA VAL A 500 42.95 -23.59 -41.46
C VAL A 500 42.23 -24.16 -40.23
N GLU A 501 42.50 -23.65 -39.05
CA GLU A 501 41.76 -23.99 -37.83
C GLU A 501 40.48 -23.14 -37.71
N SER A 502 39.34 -23.81 -37.63
CA SER A 502 38.02 -23.20 -37.82
C SER A 502 37.61 -22.15 -36.77
N PHE A 503 38.26 -22.09 -35.61
CA PHE A 503 37.91 -21.14 -34.54
C PHE A 503 38.93 -20.03 -34.30
N SER A 504 40.19 -20.22 -34.72
CA SER A 504 41.28 -19.26 -34.48
C SER A 504 41.74 -18.53 -35.73
N GLY A 505 41.34 -19.01 -36.92
CA GLY A 505 41.85 -18.55 -38.21
C GLY A 505 43.32 -18.93 -38.43
N ALA A 506 43.94 -19.73 -37.56
CA ALA A 506 45.34 -20.13 -37.67
C ALA A 506 45.57 -21.02 -38.90
N ILE A 507 46.60 -20.70 -39.67
CA ILE A 507 46.96 -21.40 -40.91
C ILE A 507 48.23 -22.22 -40.65
N THR A 508 48.20 -23.50 -40.99
CA THR A 508 49.32 -24.43 -40.78
C THR A 508 49.67 -25.18 -42.06
N ALA A 509 50.96 -25.47 -42.25
CA ALA A 509 51.44 -26.26 -43.38
C ALA A 509 51.15 -27.76 -43.16
N LYS A 510 50.62 -28.44 -44.18
CA LYS A 510 50.50 -29.92 -44.20
C LYS A 510 51.79 -30.60 -44.68
N THR A 511 52.60 -29.89 -45.45
CA THR A 511 53.86 -30.37 -46.05
C THR A 511 55.01 -29.41 -45.76
N SER A 512 56.24 -29.86 -46.01
CA SER A 512 57.37 -28.96 -46.25
C SER A 512 57.20 -28.28 -47.61
N PHE A 513 57.55 -27.00 -47.71
CA PHE A 513 57.72 -26.26 -48.96
C PHE A 513 59.19 -26.29 -49.42
N ASP A 514 59.38 -26.07 -50.71
CA ASP A 514 60.54 -26.45 -51.54
C ASP A 514 60.63 -25.37 -52.63
N PHE A 515 61.54 -24.39 -52.49
CA PHE A 515 61.43 -23.11 -53.23
C PHE A 515 61.60 -23.30 -54.75
N GLU A 516 62.50 -24.19 -55.17
CA GLU A 516 62.79 -24.51 -56.57
C GLU A 516 61.54 -25.02 -57.30
N ARG A 517 60.65 -25.66 -56.54
CA ARG A 517 59.42 -26.29 -57.04
C ARG A 517 58.18 -25.44 -56.86
N LEU A 518 58.06 -24.67 -55.78
CA LEU A 518 56.87 -23.88 -55.45
C LEU A 518 57.24 -22.60 -54.70
N ARG A 519 57.51 -21.53 -55.46
CA ARG A 519 57.88 -20.21 -54.93
C ARG A 519 56.75 -19.47 -54.20
N GLY A 520 55.50 -19.88 -54.41
CA GLY A 520 54.34 -19.33 -53.73
C GLY A 520 53.03 -19.74 -54.40
N PHE A 521 51.92 -19.54 -53.69
CA PHE A 521 50.56 -19.80 -54.17
C PHE A 521 49.54 -18.95 -53.40
N HIS A 522 48.32 -18.84 -53.91
CA HIS A 522 47.24 -18.13 -53.25
C HIS A 522 46.02 -19.04 -53.05
N PHE A 523 45.27 -18.79 -51.98
CA PHE A 523 44.04 -19.51 -51.64
C PHE A 523 43.06 -18.57 -50.94
N GLN A 524 41.79 -18.94 -50.83
CA GLN A 524 40.80 -18.17 -50.09
C GLN A 524 40.46 -18.84 -48.77
N VAL A 525 40.22 -18.01 -47.74
CA VAL A 525 39.63 -18.44 -46.49
C VAL A 525 38.28 -17.72 -46.36
N GLU A 526 37.21 -18.50 -46.22
CA GLU A 526 35.90 -17.99 -45.85
C GLU A 526 35.85 -17.77 -44.34
N GLY A 527 35.37 -16.61 -43.91
CA GLY A 527 34.87 -16.38 -42.56
C GLY A 527 33.35 -16.37 -42.63
N ARG A 528 32.70 -17.31 -41.95
CA ARG A 528 31.25 -17.55 -41.95
C ARG A 528 30.70 -17.49 -40.53
N ASP A 529 29.60 -16.79 -40.32
CA ASP A 529 28.96 -16.71 -39.01
C ASP A 529 28.26 -18.03 -38.58
N GLY A 530 27.74 -18.05 -37.35
CA GLY A 530 26.88 -19.11 -36.82
C GLY A 530 25.37 -18.80 -36.89
N GLY A 531 24.98 -17.82 -37.70
CA GLY A 531 23.62 -17.27 -37.81
C GLY A 531 22.69 -18.04 -38.76
N ILE A 532 21.45 -17.57 -38.86
CA ILE A 532 20.41 -18.15 -39.74
C ILE A 532 19.60 -17.01 -40.39
N PRO A 533 19.70 -16.79 -41.72
CA PRO A 533 20.61 -17.44 -42.65
C PRO A 533 22.08 -17.07 -42.35
N PRO A 534 23.04 -18.01 -42.52
CA PRO A 534 24.44 -17.71 -42.28
C PRO A 534 25.02 -16.86 -43.40
N ARG A 535 25.80 -15.86 -43.04
CA ARG A 535 26.50 -14.95 -43.94
C ARG A 535 28.00 -15.21 -43.88
N SER A 536 28.73 -14.76 -44.89
CA SER A 536 30.17 -14.95 -44.98
C SER A 536 30.86 -13.92 -45.86
N ALA A 537 32.17 -13.78 -45.64
CA ALA A 537 33.09 -13.08 -46.53
C ALA A 537 34.34 -13.93 -46.77
N THR A 538 35.16 -13.54 -47.74
CA THR A 538 36.38 -14.26 -48.11
C THR A 538 37.59 -13.33 -48.12
N VAL A 539 38.72 -13.78 -47.56
CA VAL A 539 40.04 -13.14 -47.72
C VAL A 539 40.93 -14.01 -48.61
N THR A 540 41.69 -13.38 -49.52
CA THR A 540 42.70 -14.11 -50.31
C THR A 540 44.04 -14.07 -49.60
N VAL A 541 44.57 -15.24 -49.25
CA VAL A 541 45.87 -15.38 -48.59
C VAL A 541 46.92 -15.71 -49.66
N ASN A 542 47.92 -14.84 -49.79
CA ASN A 542 49.06 -15.00 -50.68
C ASN A 542 50.22 -15.58 -49.87
N LEU A 543 50.52 -16.88 -50.01
CA LEU A 543 51.64 -17.52 -49.33
C LEU A 543 52.88 -17.49 -50.24
N ILE A 544 53.91 -16.79 -49.77
CA ILE A 544 55.20 -16.63 -50.45
C ILE A 544 56.21 -17.53 -49.75
N VAL A 545 56.84 -18.42 -50.50
CA VAL A 545 57.92 -19.27 -50.00
C VAL A 545 59.23 -18.50 -50.10
N VAL A 546 60.02 -18.53 -49.03
CA VAL A 546 61.30 -17.83 -48.91
C VAL A 546 62.43 -18.86 -48.90
N ASP A 547 63.19 -18.82 -49.99
CA ASP A 547 64.50 -19.41 -50.23
C ASP A 547 65.46 -19.32 -49.03
N ARG A 548 66.17 -20.40 -48.72
CA ARG A 548 67.15 -20.50 -47.63
C ARG A 548 68.41 -21.25 -48.08
N ASN A 549 69.52 -20.52 -48.27
CA ASN A 549 70.84 -21.01 -48.67
C ASN A 549 71.14 -22.43 -48.15
N GLY A 550 70.99 -23.41 -49.03
CA GLY A 550 70.77 -24.81 -48.66
C GLY A 550 71.28 -25.78 -49.72
N ASN A 551 71.24 -25.40 -51.00
CA ASN A 551 72.09 -26.01 -52.00
C ASN A 551 73.47 -25.34 -51.99
N ALA A 552 74.50 -26.07 -52.40
CA ALA A 552 75.87 -25.57 -52.46
C ALA A 552 76.37 -25.58 -53.91
N PRO A 553 77.19 -24.60 -54.33
CA PRO A 553 77.45 -24.36 -55.74
C PRO A 553 78.09 -25.56 -56.44
N VAL A 554 77.47 -26.07 -57.49
CA VAL A 554 77.91 -27.27 -58.21
C VAL A 554 78.83 -26.88 -59.36
N ILE A 555 80.09 -27.33 -59.32
CA ILE A 555 81.09 -27.04 -60.37
C ILE A 555 80.85 -27.95 -61.58
N LEU A 556 80.32 -27.37 -62.65
CA LEU A 556 80.03 -28.02 -63.92
C LEU A 556 81.26 -28.24 -64.80
N PHE A 557 82.25 -27.34 -64.71
CA PHE A 557 83.46 -27.41 -65.54
C PHE A 557 84.64 -26.69 -64.85
N PRO A 558 85.89 -27.21 -64.96
CA PRO A 558 86.28 -28.44 -65.64
C PRO A 558 86.00 -29.71 -64.80
N LEU A 559 85.50 -30.75 -65.47
CA LEU A 559 85.17 -32.03 -64.82
C LEU A 559 86.42 -32.88 -64.55
N PRO A 560 86.61 -33.41 -63.33
CA PRO A 560 87.69 -34.36 -63.04
C PRO A 560 87.42 -35.70 -63.74
N ARG A 561 88.41 -36.23 -64.48
CA ARG A 561 88.28 -37.52 -65.17
C ARG A 561 88.63 -38.66 -64.20
N ASN A 562 87.69 -39.56 -63.95
CA ASN A 562 87.85 -40.76 -63.11
C ASN A 562 88.49 -40.48 -61.74
N GLY A 563 88.12 -39.37 -61.09
CA GLY A 563 88.64 -38.99 -59.77
C GLY A 563 90.02 -38.31 -59.77
N SER A 564 90.72 -38.23 -60.91
CA SER A 564 91.98 -37.49 -60.99
C SER A 564 91.75 -35.98 -61.09
N VAL A 565 92.72 -35.20 -60.60
CA VAL A 565 92.81 -33.74 -60.75
C VAL A 565 92.52 -33.29 -62.19
N ALA A 566 91.76 -32.21 -62.38
CA ALA A 566 91.49 -31.65 -63.70
C ALA A 566 92.76 -30.95 -64.22
N VAL A 567 93.42 -31.53 -65.24
CA VAL A 567 94.70 -31.01 -65.77
C VAL A 567 94.50 -30.18 -67.04
N GLU A 568 95.00 -28.95 -67.00
CA GLU A 568 95.04 -27.99 -68.11
C GLU A 568 96.50 -27.74 -68.54
N ILE A 569 96.73 -27.51 -69.84
CA ILE A 569 98.09 -27.35 -70.41
C ILE A 569 98.31 -25.90 -70.82
N VAL A 570 99.35 -25.27 -70.27
CA VAL A 570 99.72 -23.88 -70.55
C VAL A 570 101.11 -23.83 -71.18
N PRO A 571 101.29 -23.20 -72.35
CA PRO A 571 102.60 -23.07 -72.98
C PRO A 571 103.53 -22.18 -72.14
N ARG A 572 104.83 -22.51 -72.07
CA ARG A 572 105.83 -21.68 -71.39
C ARG A 572 106.05 -20.32 -72.06
N SER A 573 105.53 -20.11 -73.27
CA SER A 573 105.43 -18.81 -73.94
C SER A 573 104.20 -17.97 -73.52
N ALA A 574 103.38 -18.45 -72.58
CA ALA A 574 102.20 -17.73 -72.09
C ALA A 574 102.59 -16.41 -71.40
N ARG A 575 102.14 -15.31 -72.00
CA ARG A 575 102.24 -13.95 -71.42
C ARG A 575 101.23 -13.81 -70.28
N ALA A 576 101.39 -12.75 -69.47
CA ALA A 576 100.39 -12.37 -68.47
C ALA A 576 99.00 -12.17 -69.11
N GLY A 577 97.94 -12.64 -68.45
CA GLY A 577 96.56 -12.57 -68.93
C GLY A 577 96.12 -13.72 -69.86
N HIS A 578 96.98 -14.68 -70.16
CA HIS A 578 96.64 -15.90 -70.89
C HIS A 578 95.59 -16.72 -70.11
N LEU A 579 94.52 -17.15 -70.78
CA LEU A 579 93.47 -17.98 -70.20
C LEU A 579 93.97 -19.41 -70.05
N VAL A 580 93.93 -19.92 -68.80
CA VAL A 580 94.27 -21.30 -68.46
C VAL A 580 93.04 -22.18 -68.64
N THR A 581 91.94 -21.79 -67.98
CA THR A 581 90.62 -22.41 -68.08
C THR A 581 89.58 -21.45 -67.50
N LYS A 582 88.30 -21.82 -67.54
CA LYS A 582 87.21 -21.11 -66.87
C LYS A 582 86.51 -22.07 -65.93
N VAL A 583 86.50 -21.78 -64.63
CA VAL A 583 85.64 -22.51 -63.70
C VAL A 583 84.21 -22.05 -63.92
N VAL A 584 83.30 -22.99 -64.19
CA VAL A 584 81.87 -22.76 -64.36
C VAL A 584 81.16 -23.57 -63.29
N ALA A 585 80.24 -22.91 -62.59
CA ALA A 585 79.40 -23.50 -61.57
C ALA A 585 77.98 -22.93 -61.70
N GLU A 586 77.01 -23.70 -61.22
CA GLU A 586 75.63 -23.26 -61.04
C GLU A 586 75.22 -23.45 -59.59
N ASP A 587 74.17 -22.75 -59.17
CA ASP A 587 73.48 -23.01 -57.92
C ASP A 587 71.99 -23.23 -58.19
N ALA A 588 71.32 -23.93 -57.28
CA ALA A 588 69.89 -24.23 -57.40
C ALA A 588 69.00 -23.15 -56.75
N ASP A 589 69.54 -22.46 -55.73
CA ASP A 589 68.84 -21.44 -54.93
C ASP A 589 68.60 -20.15 -55.77
N SER A 590 68.33 -19.00 -55.14
CA SER A 590 68.04 -17.75 -55.86
C SER A 590 68.51 -16.48 -55.15
N GLY A 591 68.50 -15.35 -55.88
CA GLY A 591 68.96 -14.07 -55.36
C GLY A 591 70.43 -14.10 -54.91
N SER A 592 70.69 -13.78 -53.65
CA SER A 592 72.04 -13.85 -53.06
C SER A 592 72.53 -15.29 -52.86
N ASN A 593 71.61 -16.23 -52.63
CA ASN A 593 71.93 -17.63 -52.35
C ASN A 593 72.52 -18.32 -53.59
N ALA A 594 72.09 -17.92 -54.79
CA ALA A 594 72.72 -18.32 -56.05
C ALA A 594 73.76 -17.32 -56.62
N TRP A 595 74.16 -16.29 -55.88
CA TRP A 595 75.13 -15.31 -56.37
C TRP A 595 76.58 -15.78 -56.14
N LEU A 596 77.13 -16.41 -57.17
CA LEU A 596 78.46 -17.05 -57.10
C LEU A 596 79.63 -16.07 -57.21
N SER A 597 80.64 -16.30 -56.36
CA SER A 597 81.95 -15.66 -56.39
C SER A 597 83.08 -16.70 -56.44
N TYR A 598 84.17 -16.38 -57.15
CA TYR A 598 85.25 -17.31 -57.47
C TYR A 598 86.59 -16.86 -56.88
N HIS A 599 87.23 -17.68 -56.04
CA HIS A 599 88.46 -17.33 -55.33
C HIS A 599 89.52 -18.42 -55.46
N ILE A 600 90.81 -18.04 -55.42
CA ILE A 600 91.91 -19.00 -55.29
C ILE A 600 92.20 -19.18 -53.80
N SER A 601 91.93 -20.37 -53.26
CA SER A 601 92.23 -20.70 -51.86
C SER A 601 93.68 -21.10 -51.66
N GLN A 602 94.24 -21.86 -52.61
CA GLN A 602 95.64 -22.30 -52.58
C GLN A 602 96.22 -22.32 -54.00
N ALA A 603 97.52 -21.99 -54.13
CA ALA A 603 98.26 -22.14 -55.38
C ALA A 603 99.72 -22.50 -55.10
N SER A 604 100.33 -23.32 -55.96
CA SER A 604 101.77 -23.63 -55.92
C SER A 604 102.65 -22.39 -56.07
N ASP A 605 102.16 -21.38 -56.80
CA ASP A 605 102.68 -20.00 -56.76
C ASP A 605 101.50 -19.03 -56.86
N SER A 606 101.26 -18.28 -55.79
CA SER A 606 100.20 -17.27 -55.70
C SER A 606 100.46 -16.02 -56.54
N SER A 607 101.69 -15.81 -57.03
CA SER A 607 102.04 -14.74 -57.97
C SER A 607 101.82 -15.12 -59.44
N LEU A 608 101.66 -16.42 -59.74
CA LEU A 608 101.61 -16.92 -61.12
C LEU A 608 100.19 -16.93 -61.72
N PHE A 609 99.16 -17.12 -60.89
CA PHE A 609 97.76 -17.24 -61.33
C PHE A 609 96.84 -16.22 -60.65
N ARG A 610 95.78 -15.83 -61.37
CA ARG A 610 94.68 -15.02 -60.84
C ARG A 610 93.36 -15.53 -61.42
N ILE A 611 92.27 -15.44 -60.65
CA ILE A 611 90.93 -15.75 -61.13
C ILE A 611 90.09 -14.49 -61.22
N SER A 612 89.16 -14.43 -62.18
CA SER A 612 88.09 -13.42 -62.20
C SER A 612 87.02 -13.79 -61.18
N THR A 613 86.83 -12.94 -60.16
CA THR A 613 85.91 -13.20 -59.04
C THR A 613 84.44 -13.35 -59.42
N ASN A 614 84.04 -12.87 -60.60
CA ASN A 614 82.67 -12.89 -61.10
C ASN A 614 82.48 -13.70 -62.40
N MET A 615 83.55 -14.20 -63.03
CA MET A 615 83.47 -14.98 -64.27
C MET A 615 84.18 -16.34 -64.20
N GLY A 616 84.87 -16.66 -63.10
CA GLY A 616 85.59 -17.93 -62.92
C GLY A 616 86.79 -18.15 -63.85
N GLU A 617 87.16 -17.16 -64.69
CA GLU A 617 88.29 -17.27 -65.60
C GLU A 617 89.63 -17.31 -64.85
N LEU A 618 90.30 -18.47 -64.88
CA LEU A 618 91.66 -18.61 -64.37
C LEU A 618 92.64 -18.15 -65.44
N ARG A 619 93.43 -17.12 -65.15
CA ARG A 619 94.42 -16.53 -66.06
C ARG A 619 95.80 -16.47 -65.41
N THR A 620 96.84 -16.47 -66.23
CA THR A 620 98.19 -16.12 -65.76
C THR A 620 98.19 -14.67 -65.23
N ALA A 621 98.81 -14.45 -64.08
CA ALA A 621 98.97 -13.12 -63.49
C ALA A 621 100.25 -12.44 -64.01
N ARG A 622 101.34 -13.20 -64.16
CA ARG A 622 102.64 -12.78 -64.70
C ARG A 622 103.06 -13.62 -65.91
N LEU A 623 104.23 -13.29 -66.48
CA LEU A 623 104.91 -14.16 -67.45
C LEU A 623 105.38 -15.45 -66.76
N VAL A 624 105.26 -16.59 -67.46
CA VAL A 624 105.87 -17.86 -67.02
C VAL A 624 107.39 -17.75 -67.14
N LEU A 625 108.10 -17.90 -66.01
CA LEU A 625 109.55 -17.87 -65.95
C LEU A 625 110.15 -19.27 -66.17
N PRO A 626 111.39 -19.40 -66.69
CA PRO A 626 112.04 -20.71 -66.85
C PRO A 626 112.16 -21.50 -65.55
N THR A 627 112.27 -20.79 -64.42
CA THR A 627 112.35 -21.31 -63.04
C THR A 627 111.03 -21.83 -62.48
N ASP A 628 109.88 -21.52 -63.10
CA ASP A 628 108.59 -21.93 -62.58
C ASP A 628 108.42 -23.46 -62.69
N ALA A 629 107.98 -24.10 -61.61
CA ALA A 629 107.82 -25.55 -61.52
C ALA A 629 106.88 -26.09 -62.60
N VAL A 630 107.27 -27.20 -63.24
CA VAL A 630 106.58 -27.73 -64.44
C VAL A 630 105.13 -28.14 -64.14
N LYS A 631 104.90 -28.74 -62.96
CA LYS A 631 103.57 -28.94 -62.39
C LYS A 631 103.24 -27.73 -61.51
N GLN A 632 102.08 -27.15 -61.69
CA GLN A 632 101.47 -26.16 -60.80
C GLN A 632 100.11 -26.70 -60.34
N ARG A 633 99.74 -26.48 -59.08
CA ARG A 633 98.42 -26.85 -58.54
C ARG A 633 97.70 -25.60 -58.07
N VAL A 634 96.44 -25.43 -58.44
CA VAL A 634 95.58 -24.31 -58.02
C VAL A 634 94.29 -24.88 -57.47
N VAL A 635 93.89 -24.48 -56.27
CA VAL A 635 92.59 -24.83 -55.68
C VAL A 635 91.69 -23.61 -55.79
N VAL A 636 90.69 -23.71 -56.67
CA VAL A 636 89.64 -22.70 -56.80
C VAL A 636 88.47 -23.08 -55.91
N VAL A 637 87.96 -22.11 -55.16
CA VAL A 637 86.72 -22.21 -54.38
C VAL A 637 85.66 -21.37 -55.09
N VAL A 638 84.48 -21.93 -55.25
CA VAL A 638 83.26 -21.20 -55.62
C VAL A 638 82.44 -21.07 -54.34
N GLN A 639 82.02 -19.85 -54.02
CA GLN A 639 81.26 -19.53 -52.81
C GLN A 639 80.09 -18.61 -53.18
N ASP A 640 78.91 -18.90 -52.65
CA ASP A 640 77.72 -18.06 -52.80
C ASP A 640 77.76 -16.78 -51.92
N HIS A 641 76.65 -16.06 -51.85
CA HIS A 641 76.44 -14.92 -50.97
C HIS A 641 75.20 -15.06 -50.05
N GLY A 642 74.81 -16.28 -49.71
CA GLY A 642 73.80 -16.57 -48.69
C GLY A 642 74.33 -16.49 -47.25
N ASP A 643 73.48 -16.82 -46.28
CA ASP A 643 73.84 -16.88 -44.85
C ASP A 643 73.25 -18.14 -44.18
N PRO A 644 74.08 -19.12 -43.77
CA PRO A 644 75.54 -19.16 -43.93
C PRO A 644 75.93 -19.41 -45.40
N PRO A 645 77.03 -18.80 -45.90
CA PRO A 645 77.45 -18.99 -47.27
C PRO A 645 78.09 -20.38 -47.45
N LEU A 646 77.62 -21.12 -48.45
CA LEU A 646 78.10 -22.44 -48.81
C LEU A 646 79.16 -22.33 -49.92
N SER A 647 79.93 -23.40 -50.11
CA SER A 647 81.02 -23.40 -51.08
C SER A 647 81.42 -24.79 -51.53
N SER A 648 81.98 -24.84 -52.74
CA SER A 648 82.61 -26.02 -53.32
C SER A 648 84.01 -25.68 -53.80
N SER A 649 84.84 -26.70 -54.05
CA SER A 649 86.20 -26.46 -54.53
C SER A 649 86.63 -27.47 -55.59
N VAL A 650 87.42 -26.98 -56.55
CA VAL A 650 88.04 -27.80 -57.60
C VAL A 650 89.56 -27.65 -57.55
N ILE A 651 90.25 -28.78 -57.63
CA ILE A 651 91.70 -28.84 -57.76
C ILE A 651 92.03 -28.86 -59.25
N LEU A 652 92.77 -27.85 -59.70
CA LEU A 652 93.25 -27.69 -61.06
C LEU A 652 94.76 -27.97 -61.09
N GLY A 653 95.16 -28.93 -61.90
CA GLY A 653 96.56 -29.15 -62.27
C GLY A 653 96.87 -28.31 -63.51
N VAL A 654 97.93 -27.51 -63.48
CA VAL A 654 98.35 -26.71 -64.62
C VAL A 654 99.75 -27.15 -65.03
N LEU A 655 99.89 -27.66 -66.25
CA LEU A 655 101.14 -28.20 -66.78
C LEU A 655 101.82 -27.17 -67.70
N LEU A 656 102.98 -26.67 -67.27
CA LEU A 656 103.74 -25.64 -67.99
C LEU A 656 104.64 -26.26 -69.08
N SER A 657 104.05 -26.60 -70.23
CA SER A 657 104.71 -27.32 -71.34
C SER A 657 104.39 -26.71 -72.72
N ASN A 658 105.41 -26.64 -73.58
CA ASN A 658 105.25 -26.25 -74.99
C ASN A 658 104.77 -27.39 -75.90
N PHE A 659 104.67 -28.62 -75.38
CA PHE A 659 104.24 -29.81 -76.10
C PHE A 659 103.19 -30.56 -75.28
N ALA A 660 102.14 -31.05 -75.94
CA ALA A 660 101.16 -31.93 -75.29
C ALA A 660 101.82 -33.30 -75.00
N PRO A 661 101.86 -33.76 -73.74
CA PRO A 661 102.44 -35.06 -73.42
C PRO A 661 101.47 -36.19 -73.81
N GLN A 662 102.01 -37.35 -74.21
CA GLN A 662 101.20 -38.52 -74.59
C GLN A 662 100.57 -39.24 -73.38
N VAL A 663 101.06 -38.95 -72.16
CA VAL A 663 100.52 -39.38 -70.88
C VAL A 663 100.52 -38.18 -69.96
N LEU A 664 99.40 -37.86 -69.31
CA LEU A 664 99.36 -36.80 -68.30
C LEU A 664 100.15 -37.25 -67.07
N PRO A 665 101.05 -36.42 -66.51
CA PRO A 665 101.77 -36.77 -65.29
C PRO A 665 100.81 -36.71 -64.10
N ASP A 666 100.96 -37.63 -63.16
CA ASP A 666 100.13 -37.65 -61.95
C ASP A 666 100.32 -36.37 -61.12
N PHE A 667 99.26 -35.93 -60.44
CA PHE A 667 99.25 -34.78 -59.55
C PHE A 667 99.12 -35.16 -58.07
N GLU A 668 99.01 -36.46 -57.75
CA GLU A 668 99.34 -36.95 -56.42
C GLU A 668 100.86 -37.01 -56.24
N ASP A 669 101.40 -36.13 -55.39
CA ASP A 669 102.58 -36.46 -54.59
C ASP A 669 102.63 -35.60 -53.31
N VAL A 670 103.38 -36.07 -52.32
CA VAL A 670 103.28 -35.63 -50.92
C VAL A 670 103.90 -34.24 -50.67
N TRP A 671 103.26 -33.43 -49.80
CA TRP A 671 103.90 -32.25 -49.22
C TRP A 671 104.98 -32.69 -48.22
N GLU A 672 106.26 -32.37 -48.49
CA GLU A 672 107.29 -32.30 -47.45
C GLU A 672 106.98 -31.09 -46.54
N PRO A 673 106.59 -31.27 -45.27
CA PRO A 673 106.33 -30.15 -44.37
C PRO A 673 107.68 -29.66 -43.84
N GLY A 674 108.25 -28.69 -44.55
CA GLY A 674 109.54 -28.06 -44.26
C GLY A 674 109.60 -27.21 -42.99
N GLU A 675 109.01 -27.66 -41.88
CA GLU A 675 109.28 -27.13 -40.55
C GLU A 675 109.04 -28.20 -39.47
N LYS A 676 110.14 -28.78 -38.96
CA LYS A 676 110.09 -29.59 -37.74
C LYS A 676 109.80 -28.64 -36.57
N LEU A 677 108.60 -28.74 -36.00
CA LEU A 677 108.26 -28.17 -34.70
C LEU A 677 109.41 -28.46 -33.72
N SER A 678 110.08 -27.40 -33.24
CA SER A 678 111.09 -27.53 -32.18
C SER A 678 110.47 -28.30 -31.01
N ALA A 679 111.24 -29.20 -30.38
CA ALA A 679 110.76 -29.94 -29.22
C ALA A 679 110.21 -29.00 -28.13
N GLN A 680 110.74 -27.77 -28.03
CA GLN A 680 110.24 -26.72 -27.14
C GLN A 680 108.80 -26.29 -27.45
N ASN A 681 108.40 -26.24 -28.73
CA ASN A 681 107.02 -25.91 -29.12
C ASN A 681 106.07 -27.08 -28.85
N LEU A 682 106.53 -28.33 -29.05
CA LEU A 682 105.77 -29.51 -28.64
C LEU A 682 105.58 -29.53 -27.11
N TYR A 683 106.64 -29.24 -26.33
CA TYR A 683 106.53 -29.08 -24.89
C TYR A 683 105.64 -27.90 -24.48
N LEU A 684 105.60 -26.79 -25.24
CA LEU A 684 104.69 -25.67 -24.98
C LEU A 684 103.22 -26.07 -25.18
N VAL A 685 102.90 -26.79 -26.27
CA VAL A 685 101.54 -27.27 -26.55
C VAL A 685 101.12 -28.34 -25.52
N ILE A 686 102.01 -29.27 -25.17
CA ILE A 686 101.77 -30.25 -24.11
C ILE A 686 101.60 -29.55 -22.75
N ALA A 687 102.40 -28.52 -22.43
CA ALA A 687 102.25 -27.75 -21.21
C ALA A 687 100.91 -26.99 -21.16
N LEU A 688 100.51 -26.33 -22.26
CA LEU A 688 99.21 -25.67 -22.36
C LEU A 688 98.04 -26.65 -22.24
N ALA A 689 98.14 -27.83 -22.87
CA ALA A 689 97.16 -28.90 -22.73
C ALA A 689 97.09 -29.40 -21.28
N CYS A 690 98.23 -29.70 -20.64
CA CYS A 690 98.30 -30.13 -19.25
C CYS A 690 97.81 -29.06 -18.26
N ILE A 691 98.12 -27.78 -18.47
CA ILE A 691 97.61 -26.66 -17.67
C ILE A 691 96.10 -26.53 -17.83
N SER A 692 95.57 -26.69 -19.05
CA SER A 692 94.13 -26.68 -19.31
C SER A 692 93.42 -27.88 -18.67
N PHE A 693 94.03 -29.07 -18.71
CA PHE A 693 93.51 -30.28 -18.08
C PHE A 693 93.58 -30.21 -16.55
N LEU A 694 94.63 -29.60 -15.99
CA LEU A 694 94.74 -29.30 -14.56
C LEU A 694 93.74 -28.22 -14.12
N PHE A 695 93.48 -27.20 -14.94
CA PHE A 695 92.47 -26.19 -14.66
C PHE A 695 91.05 -26.78 -14.69
N LEU A 696 90.73 -27.61 -15.69
CA LEU A 696 89.47 -28.36 -15.76
C LEU A 696 89.35 -29.36 -14.60
N GLY A 697 90.43 -30.06 -14.26
CA GLY A 697 90.52 -30.95 -13.11
C GLY A 697 90.30 -30.21 -11.78
N CYS A 698 90.87 -29.02 -11.61
CA CYS A 698 90.64 -28.16 -10.45
C CYS A 698 89.21 -27.63 -10.39
N LEU A 699 88.59 -27.26 -11.52
CA LEU A 699 87.17 -26.89 -11.59
C LEU A 699 86.27 -28.06 -11.15
N LEU A 700 86.51 -29.25 -11.69
CA LEU A 700 85.80 -30.47 -11.29
C LEU A 700 86.07 -30.83 -9.82
N PHE A 701 87.29 -30.62 -9.31
CA PHE A 701 87.64 -30.84 -7.91
C PHE A 701 86.94 -29.83 -6.97
N PHE A 702 86.81 -28.55 -7.36
CA PHE A 702 86.03 -27.56 -6.62
C PHE A 702 84.53 -27.87 -6.64
N ILE A 703 83.98 -28.35 -7.76
CA ILE A 703 82.60 -28.84 -7.87
C ILE A 703 82.40 -30.06 -6.96
N CYS A 704 83.33 -31.02 -6.96
CA CYS A 704 83.32 -32.18 -6.08
C CYS A 704 83.45 -31.79 -4.60
N ILE A 705 84.26 -30.79 -4.24
CA ILE A 705 84.32 -30.25 -2.86
C ILE A 705 82.98 -29.63 -2.46
N LYS A 706 82.37 -28.82 -3.35
CA LYS A 706 81.01 -28.28 -3.19
C LYS A 706 79.92 -29.35 -3.04
N LEU A 707 80.17 -30.58 -3.49
CA LEU A 707 79.27 -31.73 -3.39
C LEU A 707 79.64 -32.72 -2.26
N SER A 708 80.81 -32.61 -1.63
CA SER A 708 81.31 -33.58 -0.62
C SER A 708 81.51 -33.01 0.79
N GLN A 709 81.27 -31.71 0.99
CA GLN A 709 81.09 -31.08 2.30
C GLN A 709 79.66 -30.51 2.37
N SER A 710 78.70 -30.97 3.18
CA SER A 710 78.60 -32.06 4.19
C SER A 710 77.08 -32.20 4.58
N PRO A 711 76.62 -33.01 5.57
CA PRO A 711 76.87 -34.44 5.86
C PRO A 711 75.60 -35.30 6.16
N ARG A 712 75.70 -36.62 5.92
CA ARG A 712 75.21 -37.79 6.74
C ARG A 712 73.76 -37.90 7.29
N CYS A 713 73.14 -39.06 6.93
CA CYS A 713 72.31 -39.98 7.76
C CYS A 713 70.93 -39.49 8.29
N CYS A 714 69.86 -40.30 8.42
CA CYS A 714 69.54 -41.72 8.08
C CYS A 714 67.97 -41.87 8.13
N SER A 715 67.28 -42.90 7.63
CA SER A 715 67.63 -44.22 7.02
C SER A 715 66.43 -44.87 6.31
N GLN A 716 66.68 -45.68 5.24
CA GLN A 716 65.88 -46.85 4.78
C GLN A 716 64.43 -46.61 4.28
N SER A 717 63.79 -47.41 3.40
CA SER A 717 64.14 -48.55 2.50
C SER A 717 62.93 -48.80 1.56
N CYS A 718 62.94 -49.52 0.43
CA CYS A 718 63.95 -49.94 -0.56
C CYS A 718 63.23 -50.63 -1.76
N CYS A 719 63.73 -50.50 -3.00
CA CYS A 719 63.57 -51.44 -4.15
C CYS A 719 62.14 -51.73 -4.72
N HIS A 720 61.90 -52.05 -6.01
CA HIS A 720 62.57 -51.78 -7.30
C HIS A 720 61.56 -52.12 -8.48
N PRO A 721 61.89 -52.03 -9.80
CA PRO A 721 60.93 -52.01 -10.95
C PRO A 721 60.66 -53.45 -11.51
N PRO A 722 60.05 -53.72 -12.70
CA PRO A 722 59.70 -52.86 -13.86
C PRO A 722 58.25 -53.12 -14.42
N GLU A 723 57.82 -52.99 -15.70
CA GLU A 723 58.48 -52.88 -17.02
C GLU A 723 57.58 -52.36 -18.19
N ASN A 724 58.24 -51.87 -19.26
CA ASN A 724 57.92 -51.93 -20.70
C ASN A 724 56.58 -51.45 -21.36
N LEU A 725 56.76 -50.50 -22.31
CA LEU A 725 56.23 -50.44 -23.70
C LEU A 725 54.79 -49.95 -24.06
N ARG A 726 54.80 -49.17 -25.17
CA ARG A 726 53.75 -48.90 -26.20
C ARG A 726 52.67 -47.82 -25.99
N TYR A 727 52.85 -46.74 -26.78
CA TYR A 727 51.92 -46.24 -27.83
C TYR A 727 50.42 -46.08 -27.51
N GLY A 728 49.94 -44.82 -27.55
CA GLY A 728 48.52 -44.49 -27.61
C GLY A 728 48.27 -43.19 -28.39
N ARG A 729 47.53 -43.25 -29.50
CA ARG A 729 47.08 -42.06 -30.26
C ARG A 729 46.06 -41.27 -29.43
N LYS A 730 46.13 -39.94 -29.47
CA LYS A 730 44.92 -39.11 -29.35
C LYS A 730 44.30 -38.97 -30.74
N MET A 731 43.01 -39.28 -30.87
CA MET A 731 42.19 -38.80 -31.98
C MET A 731 41.49 -37.51 -31.55
N ALA A 732 41.29 -36.59 -32.49
CA ALA A 732 40.49 -35.39 -32.28
C ALA A 732 38.99 -35.70 -32.49
N SER A 733 38.13 -34.90 -31.87
CA SER A 733 36.68 -34.93 -32.06
C SER A 733 36.19 -33.57 -32.53
N ASN A 734 35.86 -33.45 -33.82
CA ASN A 734 35.32 -32.21 -34.39
C ASN A 734 33.85 -32.00 -33.98
N PRO A 735 33.45 -30.78 -33.60
CA PRO A 735 32.05 -30.37 -33.53
C PRO A 735 31.72 -29.33 -34.60
N CYS A 736 31.89 -29.69 -35.88
CA CYS A 736 31.24 -28.99 -37.00
C CYS A 736 30.70 -30.02 -37.99
N MET A 737 29.47 -30.47 -37.74
CA MET A 737 28.62 -31.17 -38.70
C MET A 737 27.15 -30.87 -38.38
N THR A 738 26.33 -30.94 -39.43
CA THR A 738 24.91 -30.64 -39.45
C THR A 738 24.10 -31.45 -38.44
N SER A 739 23.23 -30.79 -37.68
CA SER A 739 22.21 -31.44 -36.86
C SER A 739 21.12 -32.04 -37.74
N ALA A 740 21.10 -33.37 -37.89
CA ALA A 740 19.93 -34.07 -38.40
C ALA A 740 18.81 -33.99 -37.36
N THR A 741 17.65 -33.42 -37.75
CA THR A 741 16.46 -33.36 -36.89
C THR A 741 15.84 -34.76 -36.74
N ILE A 742 15.70 -35.22 -35.50
CA ILE A 742 14.79 -36.31 -35.15
C ILE A 742 13.66 -35.70 -34.34
N ASP A 743 12.46 -35.76 -34.89
CA ASP A 743 11.25 -35.25 -34.25
C ASP A 743 10.73 -36.28 -33.24
N VAL A 744 10.44 -35.84 -32.01
CA VAL A 744 9.88 -36.70 -30.94
C VAL A 744 8.80 -35.91 -30.20
N THR A 745 7.64 -35.81 -30.85
CA THR A 745 6.43 -35.22 -30.26
C THR A 745 5.77 -36.15 -29.23
N THR A 746 6.05 -35.96 -27.94
CA THR A 746 5.15 -36.43 -26.86
C THR A 746 5.04 -35.39 -25.75
N VAL A 747 3.90 -34.72 -25.69
CA VAL A 747 3.48 -33.95 -24.50
C VAL A 747 2.64 -34.87 -23.61
N GLU A 748 3.13 -35.23 -22.43
CA GLU A 748 2.26 -35.69 -21.36
C GLU A 748 2.84 -35.41 -19.96
N ARG A 749 1.96 -35.32 -18.96
CA ARG A 749 2.33 -34.94 -17.58
C ARG A 749 2.86 -36.15 -16.81
N LEU A 750 4.02 -35.99 -16.16
CA LEU A 750 4.43 -36.87 -15.05
C LEU A 750 4.57 -36.08 -13.75
N SER A 751 3.73 -36.43 -12.78
CA SER A 751 3.68 -35.81 -11.45
C SER A 751 4.38 -36.69 -10.41
N GLN A 752 5.67 -36.46 -10.16
CA GLN A 752 6.35 -36.86 -8.92
C GLN A 752 7.74 -36.19 -8.77
N THR A 753 8.03 -35.67 -7.58
CA THR A 753 9.34 -35.10 -7.22
C THR A 753 10.30 -36.20 -6.74
N TYR A 754 11.41 -36.39 -7.45
CA TYR A 754 12.49 -37.27 -7.00
C TYR A 754 13.59 -36.50 -6.26
N LEU A 755 14.02 -37.05 -5.11
CA LEU A 755 14.96 -36.42 -4.20
C LEU A 755 16.39 -36.93 -4.44
N TYR A 756 17.18 -36.20 -5.21
CA TYR A 756 18.58 -36.56 -5.47
C TYR A 756 19.50 -36.21 -4.29
N ARG A 757 20.21 -37.21 -3.79
CA ARG A 757 21.15 -37.09 -2.66
C ARG A 757 22.60 -37.13 -3.16
N ALA A 758 23.16 -35.97 -3.47
CA ALA A 758 24.58 -35.85 -3.79
C ALA A 758 25.44 -35.90 -2.51
N SER A 759 26.52 -36.70 -2.53
CA SER A 759 27.51 -36.77 -1.45
C SER A 759 28.91 -36.54 -2.02
N LEU A 760 29.57 -35.47 -1.58
CA LEU A 760 30.89 -35.10 -2.07
C LEU A 760 31.98 -35.93 -1.39
N GLY A 761 32.65 -36.79 -2.15
CA GLY A 761 33.86 -37.51 -1.70
C GLY A 761 35.10 -36.62 -1.86
N VAL A 762 36.02 -36.67 -0.90
CA VAL A 762 37.31 -35.96 -0.99
C VAL A 762 38.35 -36.88 -1.61
N GLY A 763 38.86 -36.50 -2.79
CA GLY A 763 40.02 -37.12 -3.44
C GLY A 763 40.98 -36.02 -3.89
N SER A 764 42.28 -36.25 -3.68
CA SER A 764 43.33 -35.34 -4.13
C SER A 764 43.73 -35.68 -5.57
N ASP A 765 43.73 -34.70 -6.46
CA ASP A 765 44.96 -34.21 -7.13
C ASP A 765 44.65 -33.20 -8.25
N ASN A 766 45.40 -32.09 -8.25
CA ASN A 766 45.63 -31.11 -9.33
C ASN A 766 44.65 -31.02 -10.52
N ASN A 767 43.87 -29.93 -10.59
CA ASN A 767 44.37 -28.71 -11.25
C ASN A 767 43.51 -27.47 -11.01
N SER A 768 44.06 -26.30 -11.31
CA SER A 768 43.47 -24.98 -11.11
C SER A 768 42.60 -24.52 -12.28
N LEU A 769 41.66 -23.63 -11.98
CA LEU A 769 41.13 -22.65 -12.94
C LEU A 769 41.22 -21.25 -12.30
N LEU A 770 42.00 -20.39 -12.93
CA LEU A 770 42.13 -18.97 -12.59
C LEU A 770 41.11 -18.16 -13.39
N LEU A 771 40.51 -17.16 -12.76
CA LEU A 771 39.81 -16.08 -13.44
C LEU A 771 40.40 -14.76 -12.95
N CYS A 772 40.99 -13.99 -13.87
CA CYS A 772 41.75 -12.79 -13.55
C CYS A 772 40.90 -11.53 -13.74
N ARG A 773 40.81 -10.70 -12.69
CA ARG A 773 41.34 -9.32 -12.80
C ARG A 773 41.67 -8.71 -11.44
N GLU A 774 42.31 -7.55 -11.48
CA GLU A 774 43.22 -7.07 -10.43
C GLU A 774 42.56 -6.06 -9.47
N TYR A 775 43.00 -6.07 -8.21
CA TYR A 775 42.84 -4.97 -7.27
C TYR A 775 44.17 -4.69 -6.55
N ASN A 776 44.44 -3.41 -6.27
CA ASN A 776 45.77 -2.95 -5.85
C ASN A 776 46.09 -3.29 -4.38
N ALA A 777 47.39 -3.48 -4.09
CA ALA A 777 47.90 -3.97 -2.80
C ALA A 777 47.88 -2.95 -1.63
N ALA A 778 46.91 -2.03 -1.61
CA ALA A 778 46.76 -1.01 -0.56
C ALA A 778 45.79 -1.47 0.56
N ASP A 779 44.65 -2.06 0.22
CA ASP A 779 43.57 -2.33 1.18
C ASP A 779 43.83 -3.55 2.09
N LEU A 780 44.75 -4.43 1.71
CA LEU A 780 45.11 -5.65 2.45
C LEU A 780 46.00 -5.42 3.69
N ARG A 781 46.08 -4.19 4.23
CA ARG A 781 46.81 -3.89 5.49
C ARG A 781 45.95 -3.50 6.68
N ASN A 782 44.70 -3.08 6.48
CA ASN A 782 43.86 -2.56 7.58
C ASN A 782 42.97 -3.64 8.26
N LEU A 783 43.07 -4.90 7.83
CA LEU A 783 42.35 -6.03 8.46
C LEU A 783 43.11 -6.68 9.64
N ALA A 784 44.28 -6.14 10.01
CA ALA A 784 45.19 -6.73 10.99
C ALA A 784 45.09 -6.13 12.42
N SER A 785 44.26 -5.10 12.64
CA SER A 785 44.13 -4.42 13.94
C SER A 785 42.67 -4.08 14.24
N GLY A 786 42.00 -4.94 15.01
CA GLY A 786 40.57 -4.86 15.25
C GLY A 786 40.14 -3.75 16.21
N VAL A 787 39.60 -2.65 15.67
CA VAL A 787 38.75 -1.68 16.37
C VAL A 787 37.57 -1.37 15.44
N GLY A 788 36.34 -1.33 15.98
CA GLY A 788 35.11 -1.36 15.17
C GLY A 788 34.30 -0.06 15.14
N LEU A 789 33.69 0.19 13.97
CA LEU A 789 32.61 1.15 13.69
C LEU A 789 31.75 0.59 12.53
N ASN A 790 30.51 1.02 12.27
CA ASN A 790 29.34 1.08 13.16
C ASN A 790 28.05 1.28 12.30
N LEU A 791 27.29 0.20 12.06
CA LEU A 791 25.85 0.21 11.65
C LEU A 791 25.50 0.79 10.25
N PRO A 792 24.27 0.58 9.69
CA PRO A 792 23.09 -0.14 10.23
C PRO A 792 22.80 -1.52 9.58
N ILE A 793 21.70 -2.19 9.99
CA ILE A 793 21.50 -3.65 9.88
C ILE A 793 20.03 -4.06 9.64
N SER A 794 19.80 -5.05 8.76
CA SER A 794 18.76 -6.12 8.88
C SER A 794 19.12 -7.29 7.94
N ARG A 795 19.88 -8.33 8.37
CA ARG A 795 19.43 -9.63 8.97
C ARG A 795 18.39 -10.37 8.10
N ILE A 796 18.55 -11.67 7.81
CA ILE A 796 18.88 -12.77 8.74
C ILE A 796 20.16 -13.58 8.39
N GLN A 797 20.94 -13.89 9.43
CA GLN A 797 21.82 -15.07 9.55
C GLN A 797 21.80 -15.52 11.02
N ILE A 798 22.18 -16.75 11.38
CA ILE A 798 23.58 -17.13 11.72
C ILE A 798 23.75 -18.66 11.74
N ARG A 799 24.99 -19.12 11.51
CA ARG A 799 25.43 -20.53 11.54
C ARG A 799 25.55 -21.12 12.96
N ASN A 800 25.40 -22.44 13.03
CA ASN A 800 25.85 -23.29 14.14
C ASN A 800 27.37 -23.56 14.07
N ARG A 801 28.08 -23.60 15.21
CA ARG A 801 29.31 -24.39 15.36
C ARG A 801 29.52 -24.83 16.82
N LYS A 802 30.18 -25.97 17.01
CA LYS A 802 30.31 -26.72 18.27
C LYS A 802 31.79 -26.98 18.61
N GLY A 803 32.12 -27.13 19.89
CA GLY A 803 33.44 -27.57 20.36
C GLY A 803 33.52 -27.65 21.89
N ASP A 804 33.64 -28.87 22.42
CA ASP A 804 33.81 -29.18 23.85
C ASP A 804 35.32 -29.01 24.24
N HIS A 805 35.72 -28.59 25.44
CA HIS A 805 35.75 -29.29 26.74
C HIS A 805 36.42 -28.35 27.80
N ALA A 806 36.45 -28.55 29.14
CA ALA A 806 35.62 -29.29 30.12
C ALA A 806 36.10 -28.96 31.57
N ASN A 807 35.35 -29.40 32.59
CA ASN A 807 35.72 -29.63 34.01
C ASN A 807 36.50 -28.58 34.84
N VAL A 808 35.84 -28.01 35.86
CA VAL A 808 36.18 -28.19 37.30
C VAL A 808 34.86 -28.19 38.12
N ASN A 809 34.80 -28.96 39.22
CA ASN A 809 33.62 -29.07 40.09
C ASN A 809 33.60 -28.03 41.23
N ALA A 810 32.42 -27.45 41.52
CA ALA A 810 32.08 -26.91 42.85
C ALA A 810 30.55 -26.87 43.07
N MET A 811 30.06 -27.71 43.99
CA MET A 811 28.76 -27.58 44.70
C MET A 811 29.08 -27.36 46.19
N PRO A 812 28.18 -26.88 47.09
CA PRO A 812 26.79 -27.37 47.23
C PRO A 812 25.73 -26.34 47.74
N ARG A 813 24.54 -26.87 48.10
CA ARG A 813 23.40 -26.24 48.84
C ARG A 813 22.49 -25.28 48.05
N GLN A 814 21.18 -25.21 48.33
CA GLN A 814 20.20 -26.22 48.80
C GLN A 814 18.77 -25.71 48.45
N PRO A 815 17.74 -26.56 48.22
CA PRO A 815 16.42 -26.13 47.75
C PRO A 815 15.32 -26.11 48.85
N ASN A 816 14.13 -25.63 48.44
CA ASN A 816 12.85 -25.57 49.18
C ASN A 816 12.79 -24.53 50.32
N PRO A 817 11.57 -24.10 50.76
CA PRO A 817 10.21 -24.49 50.33
C PRO A 817 9.48 -23.32 49.59
N ASP A 818 8.23 -23.38 49.09
CA ASP A 818 6.96 -23.84 49.69
C ASP A 818 5.91 -24.42 48.67
N TRP A 819 4.78 -24.84 49.23
CA TRP A 819 3.62 -25.63 48.76
C TRP A 819 2.43 -24.70 48.36
N ARG A 820 1.24 -25.13 47.86
CA ARG A 820 0.55 -26.45 47.73
C ARG A 820 -0.55 -26.44 46.65
N TYR A 821 -1.15 -27.62 46.43
CA TYR A 821 -2.35 -27.91 45.63
C TYR A 821 -3.67 -27.23 46.09
N SER A 822 -4.61 -27.05 45.16
CA SER A 822 -6.02 -27.49 45.32
C SER A 822 -6.68 -27.71 43.94
N ALA A 823 -7.91 -28.23 43.88
CA ALA A 823 -8.61 -28.65 42.65
C ALA A 823 -10.14 -28.49 42.76
N SER A 824 -10.89 -28.97 41.75
CA SER A 824 -12.37 -29.11 41.67
C SER A 824 -13.18 -27.84 41.29
N LEU A 825 -14.42 -27.88 40.77
CA LEU A 825 -15.18 -28.85 39.93
C LEU A 825 -16.49 -28.19 39.43
N ARG A 826 -17.04 -28.67 38.30
CA ARG A 826 -18.45 -28.52 37.85
C ARG A 826 -18.92 -27.08 37.48
N ALA A 827 -20.06 -26.87 36.79
CA ALA A 827 -21.12 -27.81 36.41
C ALA A 827 -21.50 -27.75 34.92
N GLY A 828 -22.02 -28.87 34.39
CA GLY A 828 -22.50 -29.02 33.02
C GLY A 828 -22.83 -30.48 32.76
N MET A 829 -24.02 -30.93 33.17
CA MET A 829 -24.38 -32.35 33.17
C MET A 829 -25.91 -32.53 33.18
N HIS A 830 -26.44 -33.24 32.19
CA HIS A 830 -27.41 -34.31 32.41
C HIS A 830 -27.56 -35.16 31.14
N SER A 831 -26.94 -36.33 31.15
CA SER A 831 -27.21 -37.44 30.23
C SER A 831 -27.09 -38.76 30.98
N SER A 832 -28.15 -39.56 30.90
CA SER A 832 -28.32 -40.90 31.50
C SER A 832 -29.53 -41.53 30.80
N VAL A 833 -29.65 -42.83 30.54
CA VAL A 833 -29.39 -44.01 31.39
C VAL A 833 -29.19 -45.28 30.51
N HIS A 834 -28.41 -46.27 30.99
CA HIS A 834 -28.20 -47.66 30.50
C HIS A 834 -27.72 -47.89 29.04
N LEU A 835 -26.89 -48.89 28.65
CA LEU A 835 -26.37 -50.18 29.20
C LEU A 835 -27.09 -51.45 28.66
N GLU A 836 -26.27 -52.42 28.19
CA GLU A 836 -26.62 -53.81 27.76
C GLU A 836 -27.52 -53.92 26.49
N GLU A 837 -27.53 -55.01 25.69
CA GLU A 837 -26.82 -56.32 25.78
C GLU A 837 -26.44 -56.89 24.36
N ALA A 838 -26.30 -58.22 24.23
CA ALA A 838 -25.95 -58.98 23.01
C ALA A 838 -26.81 -58.65 21.75
N GLY A 839 -26.40 -58.90 20.49
CA GLY A 839 -25.33 -59.76 19.97
C GLY A 839 -25.90 -61.04 19.30
N ILE A 840 -25.60 -61.29 18.01
CA ILE A 840 -25.81 -62.57 17.29
C ILE A 840 -25.03 -62.57 15.95
N LEU A 841 -24.76 -63.75 15.39
CA LEU A 841 -23.90 -64.00 14.22
C LEU A 841 -24.60 -64.84 13.13
N ARG A 842 -24.09 -64.76 11.89
CA ARG A 842 -24.26 -65.72 10.75
C ARG A 842 -25.66 -65.76 10.08
N ALA A 843 -25.82 -66.14 8.81
CA ALA A 843 -24.87 -66.55 7.74
C ALA A 843 -25.34 -66.06 6.35
N GLY A 844 -24.46 -66.15 5.33
CA GLY A 844 -24.82 -66.12 3.89
C GLY A 844 -25.14 -67.53 3.35
N PRO A 845 -24.79 -67.91 2.10
CA PRO A 845 -24.06 -67.16 1.05
C PRO A 845 -24.74 -67.21 -0.35
N GLY A 846 -24.13 -66.55 -1.36
CA GLY A 846 -24.51 -66.77 -2.77
C GLY A 846 -23.89 -65.81 -3.79
N GLY A 847 -23.28 -66.38 -4.83
CA GLY A 847 -22.87 -65.75 -6.10
C GLY A 847 -22.69 -66.89 -7.14
N PRO A 848 -22.10 -66.67 -8.33
CA PRO A 848 -21.58 -65.43 -8.94
C PRO A 848 -22.35 -65.07 -10.24
N ASP A 849 -21.90 -64.06 -11.01
CA ASP A 849 -21.34 -64.29 -12.36
C ASP A 849 -20.69 -63.04 -12.99
N GLN A 850 -20.08 -63.20 -14.17
CA GLN A 850 -19.24 -62.21 -14.87
C GLN A 850 -19.98 -61.50 -16.04
N GLN A 851 -19.52 -60.30 -16.47
CA GLN A 851 -18.68 -60.09 -17.68
C GLN A 851 -18.69 -58.64 -18.24
N TRP A 852 -17.53 -58.24 -18.77
CA TRP A 852 -17.30 -57.09 -19.67
C TRP A 852 -17.57 -57.48 -21.14
N PRO A 853 -17.81 -56.56 -22.11
CA PRO A 853 -16.71 -55.83 -22.75
C PRO A 853 -16.97 -54.38 -23.24
N THR A 854 -15.90 -53.81 -23.80
CA THR A 854 -15.62 -52.41 -24.17
C THR A 854 -15.80 -52.15 -25.69
N VAL A 855 -15.15 -51.08 -26.20
CA VAL A 855 -14.90 -50.68 -27.62
C VAL A 855 -15.94 -49.71 -28.21
N SER A 856 -15.67 -48.57 -28.88
CA SER A 856 -14.52 -47.63 -29.11
C SER A 856 -14.42 -47.24 -30.61
N SER A 857 -13.72 -46.13 -30.92
CA SER A 857 -13.40 -45.57 -32.27
C SER A 857 -14.56 -44.86 -33.02
N ALA A 858 -14.38 -43.82 -33.85
CA ALA A 858 -13.22 -42.92 -34.12
C ALA A 858 -13.65 -41.58 -34.79
N THR A 859 -12.69 -40.66 -34.97
CA THR A 859 -12.70 -39.36 -35.69
C THR A 859 -12.74 -39.50 -37.25
N PRO A 860 -12.82 -38.44 -38.11
CA PRO A 860 -12.47 -37.01 -37.92
C PRO A 860 -13.40 -35.93 -38.56
N GLU A 861 -12.93 -34.68 -38.55
CA GLU A 861 -13.38 -33.44 -39.24
C GLU A 861 -13.18 -33.49 -40.80
N PRO A 862 -13.59 -32.50 -41.66
CA PRO A 862 -13.88 -31.06 -41.39
C PRO A 862 -15.00 -30.35 -42.22
N GLU A 863 -15.00 -29.01 -42.11
CA GLU A 863 -15.51 -27.96 -43.02
C GLU A 863 -17.01 -27.49 -43.04
N ALA A 864 -17.12 -26.14 -43.02
CA ALA A 864 -18.13 -25.23 -43.61
C ALA A 864 -19.65 -25.44 -43.45
N GLY A 865 -20.33 -24.42 -42.90
CA GLY A 865 -21.79 -24.25 -43.00
C GLY A 865 -22.32 -22.98 -42.29
N GLU A 866 -23.22 -22.24 -42.94
CA GLU A 866 -23.88 -21.04 -42.37
C GLU A 866 -25.18 -21.38 -41.58
N VAL A 867 -25.88 -20.32 -41.16
CA VAL A 867 -27.30 -20.23 -40.74
C VAL A 867 -27.58 -20.34 -39.23
N SER A 868 -28.32 -19.33 -38.74
CA SER A 868 -28.68 -19.14 -37.33
C SER A 868 -29.93 -19.93 -36.91
N PRO A 869 -30.01 -20.41 -35.66
CA PRO A 869 -31.26 -20.93 -35.08
C PRO A 869 -32.17 -19.80 -34.54
N PRO A 870 -33.51 -19.96 -34.60
CA PRO A 870 -34.47 -19.01 -34.02
C PRO A 870 -34.79 -19.27 -32.53
N VAL A 871 -35.53 -18.32 -31.94
CA VAL A 871 -35.97 -18.27 -30.53
C VAL A 871 -36.82 -19.48 -30.10
N GLY A 872 -36.60 -20.01 -28.89
CA GLY A 872 -37.47 -21.03 -28.27
C GLY A 872 -37.32 -21.20 -26.75
N ALA A 873 -38.33 -20.73 -25.99
CA ALA A 873 -38.74 -21.13 -24.63
C ALA A 873 -37.66 -21.48 -23.56
N GLY A 874 -37.38 -20.52 -22.65
CA GLY A 874 -36.83 -20.82 -21.32
C GLY A 874 -37.93 -21.20 -20.31
N VAL A 875 -37.63 -22.09 -19.35
CA VAL A 875 -38.65 -22.80 -18.54
C VAL A 875 -38.56 -22.51 -17.04
N ASN A 876 -39.72 -22.17 -16.46
CA ASN A 876 -40.19 -22.24 -15.07
C ASN A 876 -39.33 -21.73 -13.88
N SER A 877 -40.02 -20.97 -13.03
CA SER A 877 -39.57 -20.48 -11.71
C SER A 877 -39.65 -21.54 -10.59
N ASN A 878 -38.70 -21.51 -9.65
CA ASN A 878 -38.81 -22.21 -8.36
C ASN A 878 -39.60 -21.38 -7.34
N SER A 879 -40.67 -21.94 -6.77
CA SER A 879 -41.47 -21.34 -5.71
C SER A 879 -41.12 -21.92 -4.33
N TRP A 880 -40.96 -21.05 -3.31
CA TRP A 880 -40.89 -21.46 -1.91
C TRP A 880 -42.13 -21.00 -1.15
N THR A 881 -42.75 -21.89 -0.36
CA THR A 881 -43.99 -21.62 0.39
C THR A 881 -43.76 -21.69 1.88
N PHE A 882 -44.28 -20.72 2.64
CA PHE A 882 -44.45 -20.84 4.10
C PHE A 882 -45.95 -20.89 4.46
N LYS A 883 -46.28 -21.68 5.49
CA LYS A 883 -47.63 -21.80 6.05
C LYS A 883 -47.74 -21.02 7.35
N TYR A 884 -48.91 -20.42 7.60
CA TYR A 884 -49.37 -20.06 8.95
C TYR A 884 -50.75 -20.69 9.22
N GLY A 885 -51.01 -21.01 10.49
CA GLY A 885 -52.27 -21.61 10.94
C GLY A 885 -53.34 -20.57 11.30
N PRO A 886 -54.62 -20.98 11.45
CA PRO A 886 -55.74 -20.06 11.63
C PRO A 886 -55.98 -19.65 13.09
N GLY A 887 -56.35 -18.38 13.30
CA GLY A 887 -56.83 -17.85 14.58
C GLY A 887 -57.65 -16.57 14.37
N ASN A 888 -58.91 -16.58 14.79
CA ASN A 888 -59.90 -15.48 14.72
C ASN A 888 -60.97 -15.78 15.81
N PRO A 889 -61.90 -14.88 16.22
CA PRO A 889 -62.24 -13.59 15.61
C PRO A 889 -62.46 -12.38 16.56
N LYS A 890 -62.52 -11.16 15.99
CA LYS A 890 -63.63 -10.18 16.15
C LYS A 890 -63.46 -8.99 15.19
N GLN A 891 -64.55 -8.28 14.86
CA GLN A 891 -64.62 -7.19 13.87
C GLN A 891 -64.97 -5.84 14.51
N SER A 892 -64.55 -4.73 13.88
CA SER A 892 -65.34 -3.49 13.83
C SER A 892 -64.80 -2.49 12.78
N GLY A 893 -65.66 -2.02 11.87
CA GLY A 893 -65.50 -0.75 11.13
C GLY A 893 -64.64 -0.76 9.84
N PRO A 894 -65.05 -0.06 8.76
CA PRO A 894 -64.21 0.20 7.60
C PRO A 894 -63.39 1.50 7.75
N GLY A 895 -62.17 1.50 7.23
CA GLY A 895 -61.30 2.68 7.08
C GLY A 895 -60.63 2.67 5.71
N GLU A 896 -60.28 3.84 5.19
CA GLU A 896 -59.87 4.03 3.79
C GLU A 896 -58.47 3.47 3.49
N LEU A 897 -58.28 2.95 2.26
CA LEU A 897 -56.99 2.52 1.74
C LEU A 897 -56.33 3.68 0.95
N PRO A 898 -55.02 3.97 1.14
CA PRO A 898 -54.34 5.03 0.41
C PRO A 898 -54.00 4.63 -1.04
N ASP A 899 -54.24 5.55 -1.98
CA ASP A 899 -54.20 5.38 -3.45
C ASP A 899 -52.84 5.00 -4.11
N LYS A 900 -51.80 4.60 -3.36
CA LYS A 900 -50.44 4.39 -3.90
C LYS A 900 -49.72 3.20 -3.30
N PHE A 901 -49.31 2.27 -4.17
CA PHE A 901 -48.29 1.26 -3.88
C PHE A 901 -46.93 1.70 -4.45
N ILE A 902 -45.87 1.40 -3.71
CA ILE A 902 -44.47 1.55 -4.16
C ILE A 902 -43.84 0.16 -4.13
N ILE A 903 -43.17 -0.24 -5.21
CA ILE A 903 -42.36 -1.46 -5.28
C ILE A 903 -40.90 -1.07 -4.99
N PRO A 904 -40.25 -1.57 -3.93
CA PRO A 904 -38.84 -1.29 -3.67
C PRO A 904 -37.95 -1.75 -4.84
N GLY A 905 -37.01 -0.90 -5.26
CA GLY A 905 -36.00 -1.23 -6.29
C GLY A 905 -36.34 -0.84 -7.74
N SER A 906 -37.39 -0.05 -7.99
CA SER A 906 -37.71 0.46 -9.34
C SER A 906 -38.05 1.96 -9.33
N PRO A 907 -37.63 2.74 -10.35
CA PRO A 907 -37.99 4.16 -10.48
C PRO A 907 -39.38 4.40 -11.09
N ALA A 908 -40.15 3.35 -11.40
CA ALA A 908 -41.45 3.47 -12.05
C ALA A 908 -42.60 3.72 -11.04
N ILE A 909 -43.32 4.83 -11.22
CA ILE A 909 -44.56 5.13 -10.48
C ILE A 909 -45.75 4.70 -11.33
N ILE A 910 -46.55 3.73 -10.85
CA ILE A 910 -47.84 3.39 -11.44
C ILE A 910 -48.91 4.26 -10.78
N SER A 911 -49.64 5.04 -11.59
CA SER A 911 -50.83 5.78 -11.16
C SER A 911 -52.05 5.19 -11.84
N ILE A 912 -53.00 4.69 -11.03
CA ILE A 912 -54.32 4.32 -11.53
C ILE A 912 -55.15 5.60 -11.54
N ARG A 913 -55.55 6.08 -12.72
CA ARG A 913 -56.69 7.00 -12.83
C ARG A 913 -57.97 6.20 -12.84
N GLN A 914 -58.90 6.52 -11.95
CA GLN A 914 -60.32 6.33 -12.25
C GLN A 914 -60.79 7.56 -13.04
N GLU A 915 -61.32 7.33 -14.24
CA GLU A 915 -62.13 8.31 -14.99
C GLU A 915 -63.45 7.63 -15.39
N PRO A 916 -64.55 8.40 -15.55
CA PRO A 916 -65.91 7.87 -15.46
C PRO A 916 -66.39 7.12 -16.71
N THR A 917 -67.44 6.33 -16.52
CA THR A 917 -68.05 5.45 -17.53
C THR A 917 -68.74 6.22 -18.68
N ASN A 918 -68.02 6.47 -19.79
CA ASN A 918 -68.59 6.27 -21.13
C ASN A 918 -67.56 6.29 -22.29
N SER A 919 -68.02 5.85 -23.47
CA SER A 919 -67.35 5.87 -24.78
C SER A 919 -66.19 4.86 -24.97
N GLN A 920 -65.65 4.80 -26.19
CA GLN A 920 -65.23 3.55 -26.84
C GLN A 920 -64.14 3.82 -27.91
N ILE A 921 -63.40 2.75 -28.28
CA ILE A 921 -62.58 2.55 -29.51
C ILE A 921 -61.03 2.69 -29.40
N ASP A 922 -60.41 1.65 -29.96
CA ASP A 922 -59.04 1.41 -30.46
C ASP A 922 -57.77 1.19 -29.62
N LYS A 923 -56.82 0.50 -30.28
CA LYS A 923 -55.53 0.01 -29.79
C LYS A 923 -54.38 0.38 -30.75
N SER A 924 -53.36 1.10 -30.27
CA SER A 924 -51.96 0.87 -30.66
C SER A 924 -50.96 1.64 -29.76
N ASP A 925 -49.68 1.27 -29.85
CA ASP A 925 -48.47 2.08 -29.63
C ASP A 925 -48.27 2.84 -28.29
N PHE A 926 -47.56 2.24 -27.32
CA PHE A 926 -46.87 3.00 -26.25
C PHE A 926 -45.63 2.30 -25.64
N ILE A 927 -44.58 2.04 -26.44
CA ILE A 927 -43.17 2.00 -25.95
C ILE A 927 -42.23 2.59 -27.01
N THR A 928 -41.58 3.72 -26.70
CA THR A 928 -40.41 4.24 -27.43
C THR A 928 -39.45 4.95 -26.49
N PHE A 929 -38.18 4.54 -26.47
CA PHE A 929 -37.11 5.22 -25.73
C PHE A 929 -36.49 6.33 -26.57
N GLY A 930 -36.57 7.58 -26.09
CA GLY A 930 -36.00 8.75 -26.77
C GLY A 930 -34.60 9.10 -26.27
N LYS A 931 -33.59 9.06 -27.15
CA LYS A 931 -32.30 9.72 -26.90
C LYS A 931 -32.49 11.25 -26.88
N LYS A 932 -31.61 11.94 -26.14
CA LYS A 932 -31.66 13.38 -25.93
C LYS A 932 -30.64 14.07 -26.83
N GLU A 933 -31.12 14.85 -27.80
CA GLU A 933 -30.30 15.65 -28.71
C GLU A 933 -30.68 17.13 -28.61
N GLU A 934 -29.74 18.04 -28.87
CA GLU A 934 -29.97 19.48 -28.75
C GLU A 934 -30.49 20.11 -30.05
N THR A 935 -31.37 21.12 -29.95
CA THR A 935 -31.02 22.52 -30.30
C THR A 935 -32.24 23.47 -30.40
N LYS A 936 -31.96 24.78 -30.28
CA LYS A 936 -32.64 25.92 -30.94
C LYS A 936 -34.19 26.03 -30.84
N LYS A 937 -34.66 26.92 -29.96
CA LYS A 937 -35.93 27.68 -30.15
C LYS A 937 -35.63 29.13 -30.53
N LYS A 938 -36.30 29.68 -31.57
CA LYS A 938 -36.18 31.11 -31.93
C LYS A 938 -37.46 31.66 -32.58
N LYS A 939 -38.04 32.69 -31.94
CA LYS A 939 -39.05 33.68 -32.43
C LYS A 939 -40.43 33.19 -32.95
N LYS A 940 -41.50 33.66 -32.27
CA LYS A 940 -42.57 34.53 -32.83
C LYS A 940 -43.42 35.13 -31.68
N LYS A 941 -44.21 36.23 -31.80
CA LYS A 941 -44.02 37.58 -32.42
C LYS A 941 -45.27 38.48 -32.18
N LYS A 942 -45.15 39.57 -31.40
CA LYS A 942 -46.01 40.80 -31.41
C LYS A 942 -45.08 41.99 -31.08
N LYS A 943 -44.94 43.04 -31.91
CA LYS A 943 -45.83 44.20 -32.15
C LYS A 943 -46.14 44.99 -30.86
N GLY A 944 -45.75 46.27 -30.71
CA GLY A 944 -45.01 47.15 -31.64
C GLY A 944 -44.82 48.59 -31.13
N ASN A 945 -44.49 49.52 -32.04
CA ASN A 945 -44.18 50.96 -31.84
C ASN A 945 -42.88 51.30 -31.07
N LYS A 946 -42.33 52.53 -31.14
CA LYS A 946 -42.00 53.39 -32.32
C LYS A 946 -41.06 54.55 -31.88
N THR A 947 -40.16 54.98 -32.77
CA THR A 947 -39.51 56.32 -32.85
C THR A 947 -38.34 56.72 -31.92
N GLN A 948 -37.28 57.22 -32.61
CA GLN A 948 -36.45 58.40 -32.31
C GLN A 948 -35.07 58.28 -31.60
N GLU A 949 -34.33 59.40 -31.64
CA GLU A 949 -32.87 59.54 -31.80
C GLU A 949 -32.16 60.16 -30.57
N LYS A 950 -30.89 59.77 -30.36
CA LYS A 950 -29.70 60.54 -29.90
C LYS A 950 -28.69 59.54 -29.28
N LYS A 951 -27.37 59.53 -29.52
CA LYS A 951 -26.38 60.46 -30.13
C LYS A 951 -25.68 61.46 -29.18
N GLU A 952 -24.94 60.92 -28.22
CA GLU A 952 -23.66 61.43 -27.68
C GLU A 952 -22.83 60.16 -27.31
N LYS A 953 -21.53 59.96 -27.59
CA LYS A 953 -20.29 60.78 -27.56
C LYS A 953 -19.81 61.18 -26.15
N GLY A 954 -18.86 60.40 -25.63
CA GLY A 954 -18.03 60.71 -24.47
C GLY A 954 -16.84 59.75 -24.37
N ASN A 955 -15.63 60.23 -24.67
CA ASN A 955 -14.38 59.54 -24.34
C ASN A 955 -13.93 60.03 -22.95
N SER A 956 -13.29 59.16 -22.13
CA SER A 956 -11.88 59.32 -21.71
C SER A 956 -11.48 58.40 -20.55
N THR A 957 -10.37 57.67 -20.74
CA THR A 957 -9.29 57.34 -19.78
C THR A 957 -9.57 57.10 -18.28
N THR A 958 -9.07 55.97 -17.79
CA THR A 958 -8.06 55.82 -16.70
C THR A 958 -7.65 57.10 -15.94
N ASP A 959 -7.48 57.11 -14.60
CA ASP A 959 -6.58 56.19 -13.88
C ASP A 959 -6.84 56.06 -12.34
N ASN A 960 -6.12 55.11 -11.73
CA ASN A 960 -5.82 54.84 -10.30
C ASN A 960 -6.27 55.80 -9.16
N SER A 961 -6.76 55.20 -8.06
CA SER A 961 -6.14 55.33 -6.71
C SER A 961 -6.77 54.35 -5.69
N ASP A 962 -5.96 53.74 -4.82
CA ASP A 962 -6.42 52.88 -3.72
C ASP A 962 -7.07 53.64 -2.56
N GLN A 963 -8.15 53.08 -1.99
CA GLN A 963 -8.45 53.12 -0.55
C GLN A 963 -9.44 52.03 -0.14
#